data_AF-A0A2N9MS83-F1
#
_entry.id   AF-A0A2N9MS83-F1
#
_cell.length_a   1.000
_cell.length_b   1.000
_cell.length_c   1.000
_cell.angle_alpha   90.00
_cell.angle_beta   90.00
_cell.angle_gamma   90.00
#
_symmetry.space_group_name_H-M   'P 1'
#
loop_
_entity.id
_entity.type
_entity.pdbx_description
1 polymer ?
#
loop_
_entity_poly.entity_id
_entity_poly.type
_entity_poly.pdbx_seq_one_letter_code
_entity_poly.pdbx_strand_id
1 'polypeptide(L)'
;MRDELLLYYERELTFLRQMGAEFAAKYPKVAQRLVIEPDKCEDPHVERMLEAFSFLAARVHLKIDDEFPEITESLLGILYPHYLRPVPSMSVAEFKVDYEQVTPEKGLTLERGATLRSRPVQGVPCKFRTCYDVTFWPIEVADAEWKTPDRLQPAIRATDAAAAVRLELRCAGDLTFQKLATRSLRFYLSGESNLIHNLYELLCNNCAQILARDPAAKSRPPVLLPAGSLQPVGFGEHHAMLPYPHRSFIGYGLLQEYFCFPQKFFFLDLSGLEQLGAAGFGNRAEIILLINPFERNDRRQMLELGVNAKTFRLGCSPIVNLFPHTAEPVLLSHAQYEYPVVPDVNRRTAMEVFEVQEVVSANPQTREVIQFEPFYSYRHGAGRQKVQAFWHAARRASGYREDEGTQVFLSLMDLSSRPVKPDVDTLTVRTICSNRDLPSRLPFGNEAGDFELEGMGAVKRCLALIKPSDTLRPPLSKDSLWRLVSQLSLNYLSLVDNGREALQEILRLYNFTGSTYSEKQIQGLVELTSKRHFARVVSEDGVAFARGTQVEMEFDEEQFVGSGVYLFAAVLEHFLGLYVSMNSFSQLRVKTRQRKEILKQWKGDSEAMAPTSRPENPDLIAAQERFPIARELQRDPYRFDFFQAVRLLSLMHPDRQVPGRFTNPRDEVARFGATASVAFPASQIQALDTTRQPVAMQVNFMGLTGPLGVLPLDYSALVIDRLRARDTAMRDFFDLFNHRMISLFYQAWEKYRFHIAYERGERDRFSYHVLALLGLGTPGLQDRQDIADDSLLFYSGLLSMHARSATALRHLLMDYFGVEVHIEQFVGAWYPVERDAQCCLGEGASDSERLGVGAVVGDEIWNQESRARIQLGPLTLEQYMDFLPGGQGYRQIRALAGFFAGGEYDMELQLILRRGDVPACELGAQDEPGPQLGWTSWVKSVQMNRDPGETILEL
;
A
#
# COMPACT_ATOMS: atom_id res chain seq x y z
N MET A 1 -12.74 -16.67 -41.78
CA MET A 1 -13.17 -16.00 -40.53
C MET A 1 -12.51 -16.78 -39.40
N ARG A 2 -12.02 -16.17 -38.30
CA ARG A 2 -11.58 -16.97 -37.13
C ARG A 2 -12.79 -17.77 -36.64
N ASP A 3 -12.64 -19.05 -36.29
CA ASP A 3 -13.76 -19.92 -35.90
C ASP A 3 -14.57 -19.35 -34.73
N GLU A 4 -13.91 -18.64 -33.80
CA GLU A 4 -14.56 -17.92 -32.70
C GLU A 4 -15.48 -16.79 -33.19
N LEU A 5 -15.05 -16.00 -34.18
CA LEU A 5 -15.84 -14.88 -34.70
C LEU A 5 -17.12 -15.35 -35.40
N LEU A 6 -17.12 -16.56 -35.97
CA LEU A 6 -18.31 -17.16 -36.58
C LEU A 6 -19.41 -17.38 -35.54
N LEU A 7 -19.07 -17.88 -34.35
CA LEU A 7 -20.03 -18.09 -33.26
C LEU A 7 -20.66 -16.76 -32.79
N TYR A 8 -19.85 -15.72 -32.60
CA TYR A 8 -20.36 -14.38 -32.24
C TYR A 8 -21.24 -13.82 -33.35
N TYR A 9 -20.83 -13.96 -34.61
CA TYR A 9 -21.59 -13.53 -35.77
C TYR A 9 -22.97 -14.20 -35.84
N GLU A 10 -23.05 -15.52 -35.69
CA GLU A 10 -24.31 -16.26 -35.72
C GLU A 10 -25.25 -15.83 -34.58
N ARG A 11 -24.71 -15.58 -33.39
CA ARG A 11 -25.48 -15.10 -32.24
C ARG A 11 -25.99 -13.66 -32.43
N GLU A 12 -25.16 -12.75 -32.94
CA GLU A 12 -25.56 -11.38 -33.26
C GLU A 12 -26.63 -11.33 -34.36
N LEU A 13 -26.47 -12.16 -35.39
CA LEU A 13 -27.45 -12.28 -36.47
C LEU A 13 -28.78 -12.81 -35.94
N THR A 14 -28.74 -13.81 -35.06
CA THR A 14 -29.93 -14.34 -34.39
C THR A 14 -30.62 -13.27 -33.55
N PHE A 15 -29.86 -12.47 -32.79
CA PHE A 15 -30.39 -11.38 -31.98
C PHE A 15 -31.10 -10.32 -32.84
N LEU A 16 -30.47 -9.89 -33.94
CA LEU A 16 -31.09 -8.92 -34.85
C LEU A 16 -32.32 -9.48 -35.56
N ARG A 17 -32.35 -10.76 -35.92
CA ARG A 17 -33.53 -11.42 -36.50
C ARG A 17 -34.69 -11.46 -35.52
N GLN A 18 -34.44 -11.76 -34.24
CA GLN A 18 -35.46 -11.70 -33.19
C GLN A 18 -36.05 -10.28 -33.06
N MET A 19 -35.21 -9.25 -33.09
CA MET A 19 -35.69 -7.87 -33.12
C MET A 19 -36.46 -7.52 -34.40
N GLY A 20 -36.02 -8.03 -35.56
CA GLY A 20 -36.70 -7.91 -36.84
C GLY A 20 -38.10 -8.52 -36.80
N ALA A 21 -38.27 -9.67 -36.16
CA ALA A 21 -39.56 -10.32 -35.95
C ALA A 21 -40.51 -9.46 -35.09
N GLU A 22 -40.00 -8.80 -34.05
CA GLU A 22 -40.78 -7.83 -33.26
C GLU A 22 -41.23 -6.62 -34.09
N PHE A 23 -40.32 -6.09 -34.90
CA PHE A 23 -40.63 -5.01 -35.82
C PHE A 23 -41.71 -5.44 -36.83
N ALA A 24 -41.63 -6.66 -37.36
CA ALA A 24 -42.60 -7.20 -38.29
C ALA A 24 -43.99 -7.39 -37.67
N ALA A 25 -44.05 -7.87 -36.44
CA ALA A 25 -45.30 -7.98 -35.69
C ALA A 25 -45.95 -6.59 -35.44
N LYS A 26 -45.13 -5.56 -35.21
CA LYS A 26 -45.60 -4.19 -34.96
C LYS A 26 -46.02 -3.45 -36.23
N TYR A 27 -45.37 -3.72 -37.38
CA TYR A 27 -45.65 -3.07 -38.66
C TYR A 27 -45.87 -4.07 -39.81
N PRO A 28 -46.99 -4.85 -39.80
CA PRO A 28 -47.19 -5.93 -40.76
C PRO A 28 -47.16 -5.47 -42.23
N LYS A 29 -47.72 -4.29 -42.53
CA LYS A 29 -47.76 -3.71 -43.89
C LYS A 29 -46.38 -3.30 -44.42
N VAL A 30 -45.49 -2.85 -43.54
CA VAL A 30 -44.13 -2.45 -43.90
C VAL A 30 -43.25 -3.69 -44.01
N ALA A 31 -43.39 -4.63 -43.08
CA ALA A 31 -42.67 -5.89 -43.10
C ALA A 31 -43.04 -6.78 -44.29
N GLN A 32 -44.29 -6.75 -44.77
CA GLN A 32 -44.68 -7.40 -46.03
C GLN A 32 -43.97 -6.81 -47.26
N ARG A 33 -43.59 -5.53 -47.23
CA ARG A 33 -42.84 -4.89 -48.33
C ARG A 33 -41.34 -5.15 -48.24
N LEU A 34 -40.82 -5.26 -47.01
CA LEU A 34 -39.42 -5.58 -46.72
C LEU A 34 -39.16 -7.10 -46.67
N VAL A 35 -40.21 -7.91 -46.77
CA VAL A 35 -40.21 -9.38 -46.69
C VAL A 35 -39.39 -9.90 -45.49
N ILE A 36 -39.64 -9.33 -44.31
CA ILE A 36 -38.97 -9.72 -43.05
C ILE A 36 -39.79 -10.82 -42.38
N GLU A 37 -39.31 -12.06 -42.45
CA GLU A 37 -39.82 -13.21 -41.69
C GLU A 37 -38.93 -13.49 -40.45
N PRO A 38 -39.42 -14.25 -39.45
CA PRO A 38 -38.65 -14.53 -38.23
C PRO A 38 -37.26 -15.15 -38.48
N ASP A 39 -37.10 -15.92 -39.56
CA ASP A 39 -35.88 -16.68 -39.86
C ASP A 39 -35.16 -16.24 -41.14
N LYS A 40 -35.77 -15.35 -41.95
CA LYS A 40 -35.26 -14.97 -43.28
C LYS A 40 -35.76 -13.59 -43.72
N CYS A 41 -34.90 -12.76 -44.32
CA CYS A 41 -35.30 -11.56 -45.04
C CYS A 41 -35.08 -11.77 -46.55
N GLU A 42 -36.12 -11.66 -47.37
CA GLU A 42 -35.97 -11.84 -48.83
C GLU A 42 -35.54 -10.58 -49.57
N ASP A 43 -35.61 -9.40 -48.93
CA ASP A 43 -35.01 -8.18 -49.46
C ASP A 43 -33.47 -8.26 -49.35
N PRO A 44 -32.73 -8.26 -50.48
CA PRO A 44 -31.28 -8.45 -50.47
C PRO A 44 -30.51 -7.29 -49.82
N HIS A 45 -31.07 -6.08 -49.78
CA HIS A 45 -30.41 -4.91 -49.19
C HIS A 45 -30.57 -4.91 -47.68
N VAL A 46 -31.76 -5.25 -47.19
CA VAL A 46 -32.02 -5.37 -45.74
C VAL A 46 -31.25 -6.55 -45.16
N GLU A 47 -31.25 -7.72 -45.81
CA GLU A 47 -30.50 -8.89 -45.33
C GLU A 47 -28.99 -8.58 -45.25
N ARG A 48 -28.41 -8.00 -46.30
CA ARG A 48 -26.98 -7.62 -46.29
C ARG A 48 -26.65 -6.60 -45.21
N MET A 49 -27.58 -5.69 -44.89
CA MET A 49 -27.38 -4.71 -43.84
C MET A 49 -27.42 -5.37 -42.45
N LEU A 50 -28.34 -6.31 -42.23
CA LEU A 50 -28.39 -7.11 -41.00
C LEU A 50 -27.12 -7.96 -40.84
N GLU A 51 -26.68 -8.64 -41.90
CA GLU A 51 -25.42 -9.41 -41.92
C GLU A 51 -24.21 -8.50 -41.66
N ALA A 52 -24.06 -7.40 -42.39
CA ALA A 52 -22.92 -6.49 -42.24
C ALA A 52 -22.85 -5.88 -40.83
N PHE A 53 -23.99 -5.48 -40.28
CA PHE A 53 -24.04 -4.96 -38.92
C PHE A 53 -23.76 -6.06 -37.88
N SER A 54 -24.34 -7.26 -38.04
CA SER A 54 -24.05 -8.40 -37.16
C SER A 54 -22.55 -8.73 -37.15
N PHE A 55 -21.88 -8.62 -38.30
CA PHE A 55 -20.45 -8.82 -38.39
C PHE A 55 -19.65 -7.73 -37.65
N LEU A 56 -20.06 -6.47 -37.74
CA LEU A 56 -19.44 -5.38 -36.97
C LEU A 56 -19.69 -5.53 -35.46
N ALA A 57 -20.93 -5.82 -35.07
CA ALA A 57 -21.33 -6.08 -33.69
C ALA A 57 -20.56 -7.27 -33.11
N ALA A 58 -20.40 -8.37 -33.87
CA ALA A 58 -19.64 -9.53 -33.45
C ALA A 58 -18.16 -9.23 -33.23
N ARG A 59 -17.56 -8.34 -34.03
CA ARG A 59 -16.18 -7.87 -33.79
C ARG A 59 -16.07 -7.02 -32.53
N VAL A 60 -17.05 -6.17 -32.26
CA VAL A 60 -17.11 -5.38 -31.03
C VAL A 60 -17.31 -6.30 -29.83
N HIS A 61 -18.24 -7.25 -29.90
CA HIS A 61 -18.52 -8.22 -28.84
C HIS A 61 -17.32 -9.12 -28.59
N LEU A 62 -16.71 -9.69 -29.63
CA LEU A 62 -15.46 -10.45 -29.50
C LEU A 62 -14.36 -9.59 -28.86
N LYS A 63 -14.28 -8.30 -29.19
CA LYS A 63 -13.31 -7.39 -28.57
C LYS A 63 -13.65 -7.05 -27.11
N ILE A 64 -14.93 -7.01 -26.77
CA ILE A 64 -15.44 -6.90 -25.40
C ILE A 64 -15.18 -8.21 -24.65
N ASP A 65 -15.14 -9.37 -25.28
CA ASP A 65 -14.80 -10.62 -24.59
C ASP A 65 -13.28 -10.91 -24.57
N ASP A 66 -12.51 -10.33 -25.49
CA ASP A 66 -11.05 -10.33 -25.45
C ASP A 66 -10.57 -9.54 -24.20
N GLU A 67 -10.11 -10.28 -23.19
CA GLU A 67 -9.69 -9.77 -21.88
C GLU A 67 -8.35 -8.99 -21.93
N PHE A 68 -7.94 -8.42 -20.80
CA PHE A 68 -6.55 -8.08 -20.41
C PHE A 68 -6.24 -6.64 -19.91
N PRO A 69 -6.48 -5.49 -20.59
CA PRO A 69 -5.85 -4.24 -20.13
C PRO A 69 -6.39 -3.63 -18.83
N GLU A 70 -7.71 -3.60 -18.62
CA GLU A 70 -8.32 -2.84 -17.50
C GLU A 70 -8.62 -3.70 -16.26
N ILE A 71 -8.70 -5.04 -16.39
CA ILE A 71 -8.72 -5.97 -15.24
C ILE A 71 -7.44 -5.81 -14.41
N THR A 72 -6.32 -5.58 -15.08
CA THR A 72 -5.01 -5.41 -14.44
C THR A 72 -4.99 -4.27 -13.43
N GLU A 73 -5.50 -3.10 -13.79
CA GLU A 73 -5.46 -1.93 -12.90
C GLU A 73 -6.33 -2.16 -11.66
N SER A 74 -7.48 -2.80 -11.84
CA SER A 74 -8.33 -3.21 -10.71
C SER A 74 -7.64 -4.25 -9.83
N LEU A 75 -6.95 -5.24 -10.42
CA LEU A 75 -6.22 -6.27 -9.67
C LEU A 75 -5.03 -5.67 -8.92
N LEU A 76 -4.28 -4.77 -9.56
CA LEU A 76 -3.20 -4.00 -8.93
C LEU A 76 -3.73 -3.11 -7.82
N GLY A 77 -4.91 -2.51 -7.98
CA GLY A 77 -5.54 -1.69 -6.92
C GLY A 77 -5.79 -2.46 -5.62
N ILE A 78 -6.00 -3.78 -5.72
CA ILE A 78 -6.19 -4.67 -4.57
C ILE A 78 -4.85 -5.20 -4.08
N LEU A 79 -4.12 -5.90 -4.95
CA LEU A 79 -2.90 -6.64 -4.60
C LEU A 79 -1.74 -5.69 -4.26
N TYR A 80 -1.55 -4.66 -5.08
CA TYR A 80 -0.39 -3.78 -5.04
C TYR A 80 -0.75 -2.31 -5.30
N PRO A 81 -1.65 -1.71 -4.47
CA PRO A 81 -2.16 -0.34 -4.68
C PRO A 81 -1.07 0.73 -4.79
N HIS A 82 0.09 0.51 -4.17
CA HIS A 82 1.22 1.43 -4.21
C HIS A 82 1.79 1.62 -5.64
N TYR A 83 1.65 0.63 -6.54
CA TYR A 83 2.09 0.77 -7.93
C TYR A 83 1.26 1.73 -8.77
N LEU A 84 0.06 2.08 -8.32
CA LEU A 84 -0.82 3.02 -8.99
C LEU A 84 -0.70 4.43 -8.41
N ARG A 85 0.05 4.62 -7.32
CA ARG A 85 0.20 5.92 -6.65
C ARG A 85 1.33 6.73 -7.28
N PRO A 86 1.18 8.06 -7.43
CA PRO A 86 2.30 8.92 -7.79
C PRO A 86 3.32 8.98 -6.64
N VAL A 87 4.60 9.11 -6.97
CA VAL A 87 5.68 9.40 -6.02
C VAL A 87 5.81 10.92 -5.88
N PRO A 88 5.43 11.50 -4.72
CA PRO A 88 5.51 12.94 -4.48
C PRO A 88 6.97 13.43 -4.47
N SER A 89 7.13 14.75 -4.61
CA SER A 89 8.43 15.41 -4.46
C SER A 89 9.02 15.21 -3.06
N MET A 90 10.32 14.98 -2.99
CA MET A 90 11.09 14.75 -1.76
C MET A 90 12.33 15.65 -1.70
N SER A 91 12.78 15.97 -0.48
CA SER A 91 14.03 16.70 -0.22
C SER A 91 14.57 16.34 1.18
N VAL A 92 15.70 16.93 1.58
CA VAL A 92 16.20 16.93 2.95
C VAL A 92 16.25 18.37 3.45
N ALA A 93 15.63 18.64 4.60
CA ALA A 93 15.62 19.95 5.22
C ALA A 93 16.57 20.01 6.42
N GLU A 94 17.33 21.10 6.54
CA GLU A 94 18.11 21.50 7.72
C GLU A 94 17.35 22.58 8.49
N PHE A 95 17.13 22.36 9.78
CA PHE A 95 16.42 23.27 10.67
C PHE A 95 17.42 24.01 11.57
N LYS A 96 17.42 25.34 11.50
CA LYS A 96 18.28 26.20 12.32
C LYS A 96 17.50 26.78 13.49
N VAL A 97 17.82 26.28 14.68
CA VAL A 97 17.34 26.81 15.96
C VAL A 97 18.22 27.96 16.40
N ASP A 98 17.60 29.00 16.97
CA ASP A 98 18.31 30.10 17.61
C ASP A 98 18.54 29.77 19.10
N TYR A 99 19.73 29.23 19.40
CA TYR A 99 20.11 28.83 20.75
C TYR A 99 20.42 30.01 21.68
N GLU A 100 20.45 31.26 21.20
CA GLU A 100 20.54 32.43 22.08
C GLU A 100 19.21 32.72 22.79
N GLN A 101 18.09 32.36 22.16
CA GLN A 101 16.73 32.57 22.70
C GLN A 101 16.20 31.35 23.45
N VAL A 102 16.59 30.15 23.02
CA VAL A 102 16.10 28.88 23.58
C VAL A 102 17.27 27.93 23.79
N THR A 103 17.61 27.67 25.05
CA THR A 103 18.67 26.70 25.45
C THR A 103 18.04 25.45 26.08
N PRO A 104 17.65 24.43 25.28
CA PRO A 104 17.01 23.25 25.82
C PRO A 104 18.04 22.26 26.40
N GLU A 105 18.25 22.29 27.72
CA GLU A 105 19.11 21.31 28.41
C GLU A 105 18.63 19.85 28.24
N LYS A 106 17.31 19.68 28.05
CA LYS A 106 16.65 18.38 27.82
C LYS A 106 16.44 18.04 26.33
N GLY A 107 16.93 18.88 25.42
CA GLY A 107 16.66 18.78 23.98
C GLY A 107 15.26 19.29 23.60
N LEU A 108 15.13 19.79 22.37
CA LEU A 108 13.85 20.23 21.80
C LEU A 108 13.50 19.29 20.64
N THR A 109 12.41 18.52 20.76
CA THR A 109 12.01 17.54 19.74
C THR A 109 11.01 18.14 18.75
N LEU A 110 11.30 17.99 17.46
CA LEU A 110 10.37 18.15 16.36
C LEU A 110 9.90 16.77 15.92
N GLU A 111 8.63 16.48 16.18
CA GLU A 111 8.00 15.22 15.77
C GLU A 111 7.93 15.10 14.24
N ARG A 112 7.97 13.86 13.74
CA ARG A 112 7.67 13.57 12.33
C ARG A 112 6.26 14.04 11.99
N GLY A 113 6.04 14.38 10.72
CA GLY A 113 4.76 14.88 10.23
C GLY A 113 4.56 16.39 10.44
N ALA A 114 5.53 17.08 11.04
CA ALA A 114 5.49 18.54 11.18
C ALA A 114 5.46 19.22 9.80
N THR A 115 4.57 20.20 9.64
CA THR A 115 4.28 20.83 8.33
C THR A 115 5.21 22.01 8.03
N LEU A 116 5.72 22.03 6.81
CA LEU A 116 6.60 23.04 6.22
C LEU A 116 5.90 23.71 5.04
N ARG A 117 5.96 25.04 4.96
CA ARG A 117 5.44 25.81 3.82
C ARG A 117 6.56 26.45 3.03
N SER A 118 6.56 26.27 1.72
CA SER A 118 7.45 27.01 0.82
C SER A 118 6.91 28.39 0.52
N ARG A 119 7.77 29.23 -0.06
CA ARG A 119 7.30 30.42 -0.78
C ARG A 119 6.38 30.02 -1.94
N PRO A 120 5.36 30.83 -2.29
CA PRO A 120 4.44 30.50 -3.37
C PRO A 120 5.11 30.41 -4.74
N VAL A 121 4.81 29.33 -5.47
CA VAL A 121 5.13 29.18 -6.90
C VAL A 121 3.81 29.21 -7.66
N GLN A 122 3.69 30.07 -8.67
CA GLN A 122 2.42 30.29 -9.38
C GLN A 122 1.24 30.63 -8.43
N GLY A 123 1.52 31.34 -7.34
CA GLY A 123 0.52 31.74 -6.34
C GLY A 123 0.12 30.65 -5.34
N VAL A 124 0.76 29.48 -5.36
CA VAL A 124 0.49 28.35 -4.46
C VAL A 124 1.73 28.00 -3.64
N PRO A 125 1.69 28.07 -2.29
CA PRO A 125 2.76 27.55 -1.45
C PRO A 125 2.74 26.02 -1.45
N CYS A 126 3.89 25.40 -1.66
CA CYS A 126 4.03 23.95 -1.54
C CYS A 126 4.14 23.56 -0.06
N LYS A 127 3.45 22.49 0.33
CA LYS A 127 3.45 21.98 1.70
C LYS A 127 4.25 20.68 1.76
N PHE A 128 5.22 20.63 2.66
CA PHE A 128 5.99 19.42 2.97
C PHE A 128 5.73 18.99 4.40
N ARG A 129 6.04 17.74 4.72
CA ARG A 129 6.07 17.24 6.10
C ARG A 129 7.39 16.56 6.41
N THR A 130 7.86 16.64 7.65
CA THR A 130 9.03 15.89 8.13
C THR A 130 8.76 14.39 8.14
N CYS A 131 9.75 13.58 7.79
CA CYS A 131 9.63 12.13 7.81
C CYS A 131 10.25 11.52 9.07
N TYR A 132 11.27 12.15 9.65
CA TYR A 132 11.93 11.70 10.88
C TYR A 132 11.72 12.69 12.02
N ASP A 133 11.64 12.16 13.24
CA ASP A 133 11.79 12.95 14.46
C ASP A 133 13.19 13.56 14.50
N VAL A 134 13.26 14.82 14.94
CA VAL A 134 14.51 15.57 15.08
C VAL A 134 14.60 16.13 16.48
N THR A 135 15.61 15.69 17.24
CA THR A 135 15.94 16.32 18.53
C THR A 135 17.02 17.37 18.34
N PHE A 136 16.68 18.63 18.60
CA PHE A 136 17.60 19.75 18.57
C PHE A 136 18.35 19.86 19.90
N TRP A 137 19.65 19.66 19.81
CA TRP A 137 20.59 19.92 20.89
C TRP A 137 21.36 21.20 20.58
N PRO A 138 21.70 22.02 21.59
CA PRO A 138 22.53 23.22 21.42
C PRO A 138 24.00 22.82 21.19
N ILE A 139 24.23 21.98 20.18
CA ILE A 139 25.49 21.38 19.76
C ILE A 139 25.58 21.60 18.26
N GLU A 140 26.76 22.02 17.79
CA GLU A 140 27.09 22.13 16.38
C GLU A 140 28.37 21.35 16.06
N VAL A 141 28.51 20.96 14.80
CA VAL A 141 29.76 20.41 14.27
C VAL A 141 30.65 21.60 13.89
N ALA A 142 31.66 21.87 14.72
CA ALA A 142 32.59 22.97 14.52
C ALA A 142 33.64 22.64 13.45
N ASP A 143 34.08 21.38 13.40
CA ASP A 143 35.07 20.90 12.44
C ASP A 143 34.87 19.42 12.16
N ALA A 144 35.26 18.96 10.96
CA ALA A 144 35.31 17.55 10.64
C ALA A 144 36.41 17.28 9.63
N GLU A 145 37.23 16.26 9.86
CA GLU A 145 38.41 15.97 9.04
C GLU A 145 38.61 14.45 8.90
N TRP A 146 39.15 14.05 7.74
CA TRP A 146 39.67 12.71 7.53
C TRP A 146 41.19 12.71 7.67
N LYS A 147 41.75 11.93 8.60
CA LYS A 147 43.20 11.85 8.87
C LYS A 147 43.62 10.42 9.17
N THR A 148 44.93 10.17 9.16
CA THR A 148 45.47 8.94 9.75
C THR A 148 45.58 9.09 11.27
N PRO A 149 45.42 8.02 12.08
CA PRO A 149 45.40 8.11 13.54
C PRO A 149 46.67 8.74 14.15
N ASP A 150 47.82 8.54 13.51
CA ASP A 150 49.13 9.10 13.87
C ASP A 150 49.25 10.62 13.60
N ARG A 151 48.47 11.14 12.65
CA ARG A 151 48.43 12.57 12.30
C ARG A 151 47.44 13.37 13.14
N LEU A 152 46.62 12.71 13.96
CA LEU A 152 45.77 13.38 14.93
C LEU A 152 46.63 14.02 16.04
N GLN A 153 46.11 15.07 16.68
CA GLN A 153 46.81 15.73 17.79
C GLN A 153 45.95 15.74 19.04
N PRO A 154 46.30 15.01 20.12
CA PRO A 154 47.40 14.04 20.21
C PRO A 154 47.22 12.82 19.29
N ALA A 155 48.31 12.18 18.91
CA ALA A 155 48.29 11.00 18.06
C ALA A 155 47.65 9.82 18.78
N ILE A 156 46.86 9.02 18.07
CA ILE A 156 46.24 7.80 18.59
C ILE A 156 47.06 6.61 18.12
N ARG A 157 47.56 5.82 19.08
CA ARG A 157 48.20 4.54 18.79
C ARG A 157 47.12 3.48 18.64
N ALA A 158 46.67 3.28 17.40
CA ALA A 158 45.80 2.18 17.02
C ALA A 158 46.55 1.34 15.98
N THR A 159 46.94 0.11 16.35
CA THR A 159 47.65 -0.81 15.45
C THR A 159 46.80 -1.26 14.27
N ASP A 160 45.48 -1.33 14.49
CA ASP A 160 44.54 -1.94 13.54
C ASP A 160 43.69 -0.90 12.79
N ALA A 161 43.91 0.41 12.98
CA ALA A 161 43.15 1.46 12.30
C ALA A 161 43.99 2.11 11.19
N ALA A 162 43.47 2.10 9.95
CA ALA A 162 44.14 2.70 8.79
C ALA A 162 43.82 4.19 8.62
N ALA A 163 42.68 4.65 9.14
CA ALA A 163 42.23 6.03 9.07
C ALA A 163 41.36 6.39 10.27
N ALA A 164 41.04 7.68 10.40
CA ALA A 164 40.18 8.21 11.42
C ALA A 164 39.36 9.39 10.86
N VAL A 165 38.07 9.42 11.18
CA VAL A 165 37.23 10.61 11.03
C VAL A 165 37.23 11.34 12.36
N ARG A 166 37.71 12.58 12.36
CA ARG A 166 37.67 13.49 13.51
C ARG A 166 36.46 14.40 13.36
N LEU A 167 35.64 14.50 14.40
CA LEU A 167 34.54 15.47 14.51
C LEU A 167 34.76 16.32 15.76
N GLU A 168 34.84 17.64 15.62
CA GLU A 168 34.81 18.57 16.76
C GLU A 168 33.38 19.06 16.99
N LEU A 169 32.80 18.70 18.13
CA LEU A 169 31.50 19.15 18.57
C LEU A 169 31.65 20.31 19.55
N ARG A 170 30.83 21.34 19.37
CA ARG A 170 30.82 22.54 20.23
C ARG A 170 29.42 22.81 20.75
N CYS A 171 29.30 23.03 22.06
CA CYS A 171 28.06 23.50 22.68
C CYS A 171 27.88 25.01 22.44
N ALA A 172 26.64 25.45 22.24
CA ALA A 172 26.29 26.86 22.10
C ALA A 172 26.26 27.57 23.49
N GLY A 173 26.68 28.84 23.52
CA GLY A 173 26.69 29.66 24.73
C GLY A 173 27.60 29.09 25.85
N ASP A 174 27.12 29.17 27.10
CA ASP A 174 27.83 28.70 28.29
C ASP A 174 27.47 27.25 28.69
N LEU A 175 26.83 26.51 27.79
CA LEU A 175 26.44 25.11 28.03
C LEU A 175 27.64 24.17 27.92
N THR A 176 27.58 23.08 28.67
CA THR A 176 28.57 22.01 28.67
C THR A 176 27.89 20.67 28.48
N PHE A 177 28.62 19.68 27.96
CA PHE A 177 28.11 18.31 27.79
C PHE A 177 27.64 17.69 29.11
N GLN A 178 28.18 18.13 30.25
CA GLN A 178 27.73 17.71 31.58
C GLN A 178 26.30 18.15 31.92
N LYS A 179 25.84 19.29 31.39
CA LYS A 179 24.49 19.82 31.65
C LYS A 179 23.44 19.31 30.67
N LEU A 180 23.88 18.73 29.54
CA LEU A 180 22.98 18.24 28.50
C LEU A 180 22.55 16.80 28.77
N ALA A 181 21.25 16.54 28.67
CA ALA A 181 20.70 15.18 28.76
C ALA A 181 20.81 14.39 27.42
N THR A 182 21.86 14.64 26.63
CA THR A 182 22.02 14.09 25.28
C THR A 182 22.42 12.63 25.34
N ARG A 183 21.55 11.74 24.83
CA ARG A 183 21.83 10.29 24.70
C ARG A 183 22.36 9.93 23.32
N SER A 184 21.81 10.57 22.28
CA SER A 184 22.19 10.35 20.90
C SER A 184 22.21 11.64 20.08
N LEU A 185 23.03 11.65 19.04
CA LEU A 185 23.06 12.69 18.01
C LEU A 185 22.87 12.06 16.64
N ARG A 186 21.93 12.62 15.87
CA ARG A 186 21.64 12.21 14.49
C ARG A 186 22.37 13.12 13.52
N PHE A 187 23.27 12.52 12.73
CA PHE A 187 23.99 13.18 11.65
C PHE A 187 23.36 12.87 10.30
N TYR A 188 23.25 13.88 9.45
CA TYR A 188 23.02 13.72 8.02
C TYR A 188 24.32 13.95 7.27
N LEU A 189 24.72 13.00 6.42
CA LEU A 189 25.89 13.12 5.56
C LEU A 189 25.54 13.93 4.30
N SER A 190 26.11 15.12 4.18
CA SER A 190 25.81 16.07 3.09
C SER A 190 27.06 16.35 2.25
N GLY A 191 26.99 16.15 0.94
CA GLY A 191 28.13 16.40 0.05
C GLY A 191 27.93 15.77 -1.33
N GLU A 192 29.01 15.74 -2.11
CA GLU A 192 29.00 15.11 -3.43
C GLU A 192 28.74 13.60 -3.33
N SER A 193 27.97 13.06 -4.28
CA SER A 193 27.48 11.69 -4.22
C SER A 193 28.61 10.66 -4.04
N ASN A 194 29.71 10.78 -4.80
CA ASN A 194 30.83 9.85 -4.67
C ASN A 194 31.47 9.90 -3.28
N LEU A 195 31.68 11.09 -2.71
CA LEU A 195 32.24 11.25 -1.37
C LEU A 195 31.33 10.60 -0.31
N ILE A 196 30.03 10.88 -0.36
CA ILE A 196 29.08 10.44 0.66
C ILE A 196 28.86 8.94 0.65
N HIS A 197 28.72 8.30 -0.52
CA HIS A 197 28.59 6.84 -0.58
C HIS A 197 29.83 6.13 -0.04
N ASN A 198 31.02 6.63 -0.37
CA ASN A 198 32.27 6.08 0.12
C ASN A 198 32.45 6.27 1.64
N LEU A 199 32.11 7.45 2.16
CA LEU A 199 32.17 7.74 3.59
C LEU A 199 31.14 6.89 4.35
N TYR A 200 29.90 6.82 3.86
CA TYR A 200 28.82 6.04 4.46
C TYR A 200 29.18 4.55 4.55
N GLU A 201 29.73 3.96 3.48
CA GLU A 201 30.25 2.59 3.51
C GLU A 201 31.29 2.40 4.62
N LEU A 202 32.30 3.26 4.68
CA LEU A 202 33.39 3.12 5.66
C LEU A 202 32.91 3.32 7.10
N LEU A 203 31.97 4.23 7.33
CA LEU A 203 31.38 4.46 8.65
C LEU A 203 30.53 3.29 9.13
N CYS A 204 29.69 2.71 8.25
CA CYS A 204 28.79 1.63 8.64
C CYS A 204 29.46 0.25 8.62
N ASN A 205 30.50 0.08 7.81
CA ASN A 205 31.15 -1.22 7.61
C ASN A 205 32.51 -1.35 8.30
N ASN A 206 33.33 -0.30 8.25
CA ASN A 206 34.74 -0.34 8.66
C ASN A 206 35.03 0.41 9.97
N CYS A 207 34.03 1.02 10.61
CA CYS A 207 34.21 1.64 11.92
C CYS A 207 34.52 0.58 12.99
N ALA A 208 35.75 0.64 13.53
CA ALA A 208 36.28 -0.33 14.48
C ALA A 208 36.00 0.04 15.92
N GLN A 209 36.16 1.33 16.24
CA GLN A 209 36.00 1.87 17.58
C GLN A 209 35.73 3.36 17.50
N ILE A 210 34.99 3.87 18.48
CA ILE A 210 34.69 5.29 18.60
C ILE A 210 35.30 5.79 19.89
N LEU A 211 36.07 6.88 19.82
CA LEU A 211 36.66 7.53 20.98
C LEU A 211 36.14 8.95 21.10
N ALA A 212 35.88 9.40 22.32
CA ALA A 212 35.62 10.80 22.60
C ALA A 212 36.69 11.35 23.53
N ARG A 213 37.30 12.48 23.14
CA ARG A 213 38.32 13.17 23.95
C ARG A 213 37.94 14.63 24.17
N ASP A 214 38.37 15.16 25.30
CA ASP A 214 38.20 16.57 25.62
C ASP A 214 39.40 17.37 25.06
N PRO A 215 39.20 18.24 24.05
CA PRO A 215 40.30 19.00 23.47
C PRO A 215 40.92 20.00 24.47
N ALA A 216 40.17 20.42 25.50
CA ALA A 216 40.65 21.33 26.53
C ALA A 216 41.40 20.61 27.67
N ALA A 217 41.09 19.34 27.92
CA ALA A 217 41.68 18.54 29.00
C ALA A 217 42.48 17.34 28.47
N LYS A 218 43.63 17.62 27.82
CA LYS A 218 44.50 16.61 27.17
C LYS A 218 45.00 15.47 28.07
N SER A 219 44.97 15.63 29.40
CA SER A 219 45.36 14.60 30.38
C SER A 219 44.23 13.65 30.78
N ARG A 220 42.98 13.92 30.37
CA ARG A 220 41.82 13.06 30.65
C ARG A 220 41.83 11.84 29.71
N PRO A 221 41.59 10.62 30.22
CA PRO A 221 41.47 9.45 29.35
C PRO A 221 40.27 9.59 28.41
N PRO A 222 40.38 9.12 27.16
CA PRO A 222 39.26 9.15 26.22
C PRO A 222 38.13 8.22 26.69
N VAL A 223 36.89 8.63 26.46
CA VAL A 223 35.71 7.79 26.61
C VAL A 223 35.64 6.85 25.40
N LEU A 224 35.48 5.56 25.65
CA LEU A 224 35.39 4.53 24.60
C LEU A 224 33.93 4.17 24.37
N LEU A 225 33.47 4.34 23.14
CA LEU A 225 32.15 3.91 22.69
C LEU A 225 32.33 2.69 21.76
N PRO A 226 31.50 1.64 21.90
CA PRO A 226 31.55 0.50 20.99
C PRO A 226 31.21 0.94 19.56
N ALA A 227 31.76 0.27 18.55
CA ALA A 227 31.47 0.56 17.15
C ALA A 227 29.96 0.54 16.82
N GLY A 228 29.21 -0.35 17.47
CA GLY A 228 27.75 -0.43 17.35
C GLY A 228 26.98 0.77 17.89
N SER A 229 27.66 1.76 18.49
CA SER A 229 27.05 3.04 18.88
C SER A 229 26.78 3.95 17.68
N LEU A 230 27.41 3.68 16.53
CA LEU A 230 27.10 4.36 15.28
C LEU A 230 26.19 3.47 14.45
N GLN A 231 24.93 3.86 14.28
CA GLN A 231 23.92 3.06 13.57
C GLN A 231 23.38 3.79 12.34
N PRO A 232 23.17 3.07 11.22
CA PRO A 232 22.52 3.63 10.06
C PRO A 232 21.03 3.87 10.31
N VAL A 233 20.50 4.94 9.74
CA VAL A 233 19.10 5.36 9.88
C VAL A 233 18.45 5.36 8.50
N GLY A 234 17.17 4.98 8.43
CA GLY A 234 16.38 5.04 7.19
C GLY A 234 15.71 3.73 6.77
N PHE A 235 16.02 2.61 7.43
CA PHE A 235 15.56 1.27 7.05
C PHE A 235 14.31 0.79 7.80
N GLY A 236 13.97 1.42 8.93
CA GLY A 236 12.80 1.05 9.73
C GLY A 236 11.48 1.61 9.20
N GLU A 237 10.35 0.98 9.54
CA GLU A 237 8.98 1.45 9.26
C GLU A 237 8.72 2.89 9.75
N HIS A 238 9.23 3.28 10.92
CA HIS A 238 9.08 4.66 11.41
C HIS A 238 9.90 5.68 10.61
N HIS A 239 10.85 5.20 9.79
CA HIS A 239 11.64 5.99 8.84
C HIS A 239 11.08 5.95 7.41
N ALA A 240 9.86 5.46 7.19
CA ALA A 240 9.20 5.53 5.89
C ALA A 240 8.82 6.99 5.52
N MET A 241 9.12 7.39 4.29
CA MET A 241 8.71 8.68 3.72
C MET A 241 7.33 8.60 3.07
N LEU A 242 7.02 7.45 2.46
CA LEU A 242 5.76 7.19 1.78
C LEU A 242 4.84 6.35 2.68
N PRO A 243 3.56 6.73 2.85
CA PRO A 243 2.61 5.87 3.54
C PRO A 243 2.34 4.63 2.67
N TYR A 244 2.61 3.46 3.26
CA TYR A 244 2.48 2.18 2.59
C TYR A 244 1.25 1.43 3.13
N PRO A 245 0.38 0.89 2.27
CA PRO A 245 -0.81 0.18 2.74
C PRO A 245 -0.44 -1.14 3.43
N HIS A 246 -1.04 -1.40 4.61
CA HIS A 246 -0.80 -2.60 5.41
C HIS A 246 -1.11 -3.92 4.68
N ARG A 247 -1.95 -3.88 3.64
CA ARG A 247 -2.24 -5.01 2.75
C ARG A 247 -1.17 -5.30 1.69
N SER A 248 -0.07 -4.53 1.67
CA SER A 248 1.07 -4.75 0.77
C SER A 248 2.32 -5.07 1.57
N PHE A 249 3.19 -5.91 1.00
CA PHE A 249 4.45 -6.26 1.64
C PHE A 249 5.36 -5.04 1.80
N ILE A 250 5.69 -4.68 3.05
CA ILE A 250 6.41 -3.44 3.37
C ILE A 250 7.84 -3.37 2.83
N GLY A 251 8.50 -4.51 2.57
CA GLY A 251 9.88 -4.52 2.07
C GLY A 251 9.99 -3.88 0.69
N TYR A 252 8.92 -3.90 -0.10
CA TYR A 252 8.82 -3.18 -1.36
C TYR A 252 8.88 -1.65 -1.20
N GLY A 253 8.44 -1.12 -0.06
CA GLY A 253 8.59 0.30 0.27
C GLY A 253 10.06 0.74 0.31
N LEU A 254 10.95 -0.10 0.86
CA LEU A 254 12.39 0.19 0.91
C LEU A 254 13.01 0.27 -0.49
N LEU A 255 12.63 -0.67 -1.37
CA LEU A 255 13.09 -0.66 -2.78
C LEU A 255 12.59 0.60 -3.50
N GLN A 256 11.31 0.91 -3.35
CA GLN A 256 10.70 2.11 -3.93
C GLN A 256 11.44 3.37 -3.48
N GLU A 257 11.71 3.52 -2.20
CA GLU A 257 12.39 4.70 -1.66
C GLU A 257 13.87 4.77 -2.06
N TYR A 258 14.56 3.64 -2.19
CA TYR A 258 15.95 3.62 -2.70
C TYR A 258 16.02 4.12 -4.14
N PHE A 259 15.14 3.65 -5.03
CA PHE A 259 15.17 4.09 -6.43
C PHE A 259 14.61 5.50 -6.64
N CYS A 260 13.75 5.99 -5.75
CA CYS A 260 13.17 7.32 -5.86
C CYS A 260 13.99 8.40 -5.14
N PHE A 261 14.53 8.13 -3.96
CA PHE A 261 15.20 9.13 -3.12
C PHE A 261 16.22 8.48 -2.15
N PRO A 262 17.38 7.98 -2.64
CA PRO A 262 18.36 7.26 -1.82
C PRO A 262 18.97 8.12 -0.70
N GLN A 263 18.85 9.45 -0.77
CA GLN A 263 19.43 10.36 0.21
C GLN A 263 18.80 10.25 1.60
N LYS A 264 17.63 9.61 1.73
CA LYS A 264 17.02 9.31 3.03
C LYS A 264 17.89 8.37 3.90
N PHE A 265 18.76 7.56 3.29
CA PHE A 265 19.55 6.55 3.99
C PHE A 265 20.89 7.08 4.52
N PHE A 266 21.27 8.33 4.20
CA PHE A 266 22.54 8.93 4.64
C PHE A 266 22.46 9.55 6.04
N PHE A 267 21.63 9.00 6.91
CA PHE A 267 21.51 9.41 8.30
C PHE A 267 22.22 8.38 9.19
N LEU A 268 22.91 8.86 10.22
CA LEU A 268 23.62 8.04 11.20
C LEU A 268 23.29 8.53 12.62
N ASP A 269 22.90 7.62 13.50
CA ASP A 269 22.74 7.91 14.92
C ASP A 269 24.01 7.50 15.68
N LEU A 270 24.56 8.43 16.46
CA LEU A 270 25.63 8.17 17.42
C LEU A 270 25.05 8.16 18.83
N SER A 271 24.95 6.98 19.44
CA SER A 271 24.48 6.78 20.82
C SER A 271 25.60 6.77 21.86
N GLY A 272 25.25 6.79 23.14
CA GLY A 272 26.21 6.70 24.26
C GLY A 272 26.80 8.04 24.69
N LEU A 273 26.22 9.16 24.25
CA LEU A 273 26.75 10.49 24.52
C LEU A 273 26.53 10.95 25.96
N GLU A 274 25.68 10.28 26.73
CA GLU A 274 25.51 10.50 28.16
C GLU A 274 26.81 10.27 28.95
N GLN A 275 27.70 9.44 28.40
CA GLN A 275 29.01 9.16 28.99
C GLN A 275 29.95 10.38 28.95
N LEU A 276 29.76 11.30 27.99
CA LEU A 276 30.53 12.55 27.93
C LEU A 276 30.20 13.47 29.10
N GLY A 277 28.91 13.55 29.44
CA GLY A 277 28.45 14.30 30.59
C GLY A 277 28.93 13.68 31.91
N ALA A 278 28.85 12.35 32.04
CA ALA A 278 29.37 11.62 33.19
C ALA A 278 30.90 11.78 33.37
N ALA A 279 31.64 11.85 32.26
CA ALA A 279 33.08 12.11 32.26
C ALA A 279 33.45 13.60 32.49
N GLY A 280 32.46 14.49 32.61
CA GLY A 280 32.64 15.90 32.92
C GLY A 280 33.24 16.72 31.77
N PHE A 281 32.86 16.42 30.53
CA PHE A 281 33.29 17.19 29.35
C PHE A 281 32.75 18.64 29.42
N GLY A 282 33.58 19.59 28.99
CA GLY A 282 33.27 21.02 28.95
C GLY A 282 32.30 21.40 27.82
N ASN A 283 32.57 22.51 27.13
CA ASN A 283 31.76 22.96 25.98
C ASN A 283 32.25 22.41 24.62
N ARG A 284 33.30 21.59 24.62
CA ARG A 284 33.86 20.95 23.42
C ARG A 284 34.07 19.46 23.65
N ALA A 285 33.84 18.68 22.62
CA ALA A 285 34.14 17.26 22.59
C ALA A 285 34.65 16.90 21.20
N GLU A 286 35.67 16.05 21.13
CA GLU A 286 36.18 15.54 19.87
C GLU A 286 35.86 14.06 19.75
N ILE A 287 35.02 13.72 18.79
CA ILE A 287 34.61 12.35 18.47
C ILE A 287 35.50 11.83 17.35
N ILE A 288 36.10 10.67 17.55
CA ILE A 288 37.07 10.07 16.63
C ILE A 288 36.59 8.68 16.29
N LEU A 289 36.24 8.49 15.02
CA LEU A 289 35.78 7.24 14.45
C LEU A 289 36.99 6.56 13.82
N LEU A 290 37.52 5.52 14.45
CA LEU A 290 38.65 4.76 13.91
C LEU A 290 38.16 3.78 12.85
N ILE A 291 38.79 3.82 11.67
CA ILE A 291 38.41 3.04 10.50
C ILE A 291 39.45 1.95 10.26
N ASN A 292 39.00 0.70 10.19
CA ASN A 292 39.81 -0.45 9.80
C ASN A 292 40.39 -0.28 8.39
N PRO A 293 41.45 -1.04 8.03
CA PRO A 293 41.95 -1.09 6.66
C PRO A 293 40.83 -1.35 5.64
N PHE A 294 40.93 -0.67 4.51
CA PHE A 294 40.00 -0.78 3.40
C PHE A 294 40.76 -0.80 2.08
N GLU A 295 40.23 -1.53 1.09
CA GLU A 295 40.78 -1.61 -0.27
C GLU A 295 40.57 -0.29 -1.04
N ARG A 296 41.28 -0.12 -2.17
CA ARG A 296 41.20 1.05 -3.09
C ARG A 296 41.75 2.35 -2.49
N ASN A 297 43.09 2.50 -2.58
CA ASN A 297 43.84 3.65 -2.04
C ASN A 297 43.46 5.01 -2.66
N ASP A 298 42.93 5.03 -3.87
CA ASP A 298 42.39 6.20 -4.57
C ASP A 298 41.28 6.91 -3.78
N ARG A 299 40.52 6.16 -2.95
CA ARG A 299 39.48 6.72 -2.07
C ARG A 299 40.05 7.63 -0.98
N ARG A 300 41.30 7.40 -0.54
CA ARG A 300 41.91 8.13 0.60
C ARG A 300 42.05 9.61 0.32
N GLN A 301 42.61 9.95 -0.85
CA GLN A 301 42.83 11.35 -1.23
C GLN A 301 41.52 12.12 -1.35
N MET A 302 40.49 11.48 -1.94
CA MET A 302 39.15 12.08 -2.04
C MET A 302 38.55 12.34 -0.65
N LEU A 303 38.67 11.41 0.29
CA LEU A 303 38.15 11.57 1.65
C LEU A 303 38.93 12.64 2.43
N GLU A 304 40.27 12.67 2.31
CA GLU A 304 41.13 13.69 2.93
C GLU A 304 40.80 15.11 2.45
N LEU A 305 40.48 15.28 1.16
CA LEU A 305 40.14 16.59 0.59
C LEU A 305 38.66 16.97 0.73
N GLY A 306 37.76 15.98 0.76
CA GLY A 306 36.33 16.18 0.69
C GLY A 306 35.63 16.32 2.04
N VAL A 307 36.10 15.60 3.08
CA VAL A 307 35.48 15.63 4.41
C VAL A 307 35.76 16.95 5.11
N ASN A 308 34.70 17.67 5.48
CA ASN A 308 34.76 18.95 6.17
C ASN A 308 33.56 19.12 7.12
N ALA A 309 33.50 20.21 7.90
CA ALA A 309 32.42 20.47 8.86
C ALA A 309 31.01 20.43 8.25
N LYS A 310 30.85 20.82 6.97
CA LYS A 310 29.55 20.78 6.27
C LYS A 310 29.14 19.36 5.86
N THR A 311 30.05 18.39 5.91
CA THR A 311 29.78 16.98 5.60
C THR A 311 28.87 16.35 6.63
N PHE A 312 29.00 16.72 7.92
CA PHE A 312 28.20 16.19 9.01
C PHE A 312 27.23 17.28 9.49
N ARG A 313 25.95 17.16 9.12
CA ARG A 313 24.91 18.13 9.50
C ARG A 313 24.05 17.59 10.62
N LEU A 314 23.72 18.44 11.59
CA LEU A 314 22.76 18.16 12.66
C LEU A 314 21.45 18.88 12.38
N GLY A 315 20.36 18.41 13.01
CA GLY A 315 19.06 19.04 12.89
C GLY A 315 18.45 18.92 11.49
N CYS A 316 18.62 17.75 10.86
CA CYS A 316 18.10 17.47 9.53
C CYS A 316 16.98 16.42 9.56
N SER A 317 16.03 16.52 8.64
CA SER A 317 15.02 15.49 8.39
C SER A 317 14.74 15.39 6.88
N PRO A 318 14.55 14.19 6.31
CA PRO A 318 13.91 14.07 5.00
C PRO A 318 12.52 14.68 5.07
N ILE A 319 12.11 15.33 3.99
CA ILE A 319 10.80 15.95 3.86
C ILE A 319 10.11 15.45 2.60
N VAL A 320 8.81 15.26 2.68
CA VAL A 320 7.98 14.78 1.56
C VAL A 320 6.82 15.73 1.31
N ASN A 321 6.50 15.98 0.04
CA ASN A 321 5.40 16.83 -0.40
C ASN A 321 4.05 16.10 -0.26
N LEU A 322 3.67 15.80 0.98
CA LEU A 322 2.39 15.20 1.33
C LEU A 322 1.77 15.95 2.50
N PHE A 323 0.49 16.25 2.40
CA PHE A 323 -0.25 16.95 3.44
C PHE A 323 -1.71 16.50 3.48
N PRO A 324 -2.33 16.47 4.66
CA PRO A 324 -3.77 16.26 4.77
C PRO A 324 -4.52 17.45 4.15
N HIS A 325 -5.58 17.14 3.43
CA HIS A 325 -6.45 18.12 2.80
C HIS A 325 -7.87 17.56 2.69
N THR A 326 -8.86 18.38 3.05
CA THR A 326 -10.27 18.04 2.82
C THR A 326 -10.64 18.49 1.42
N ALA A 327 -11.05 17.54 0.59
CA ALA A 327 -11.49 17.84 -0.77
C ALA A 327 -12.81 18.61 -0.77
N GLU A 328 -13.13 19.19 -1.92
CA GLU A 328 -14.39 19.88 -2.15
C GLU A 328 -15.57 18.93 -1.89
N PRO A 329 -16.64 19.40 -1.21
CA PRO A 329 -17.77 18.54 -0.87
C PRO A 329 -18.38 17.92 -2.13
N VAL A 330 -18.50 16.59 -2.12
CA VAL A 330 -19.07 15.85 -3.25
C VAL A 330 -20.58 15.81 -3.07
N LEU A 331 -21.31 16.55 -3.90
CA LEU A 331 -22.76 16.55 -3.90
C LEU A 331 -23.30 15.27 -4.53
N LEU A 332 -24.02 14.48 -3.76
CA LEU A 332 -24.60 13.22 -4.21
C LEU A 332 -25.93 13.46 -4.91
N SER A 333 -25.87 13.63 -6.21
CA SER A 333 -27.08 13.67 -7.05
C SER A 333 -27.66 12.28 -7.30
N HIS A 334 -26.83 11.23 -7.20
CA HIS A 334 -27.07 9.87 -7.67
C HIS A 334 -27.46 9.74 -9.15
N ALA A 335 -27.42 10.87 -9.88
CA ALA A 335 -27.56 10.93 -11.31
C ALA A 335 -26.34 10.36 -12.03
N GLN A 336 -25.19 10.35 -11.37
CA GLN A 336 -23.92 9.81 -11.84
C GLN A 336 -23.53 8.60 -10.98
N TYR A 337 -22.80 7.67 -11.58
CA TYR A 337 -22.37 6.44 -10.90
C TYR A 337 -21.05 6.59 -10.13
N GLU A 338 -20.22 7.56 -10.52
CA GLU A 338 -18.95 7.92 -9.89
C GLU A 338 -18.82 9.43 -9.81
N TYR A 339 -18.07 9.92 -8.81
CA TYR A 339 -17.90 11.34 -8.53
C TYR A 339 -16.42 11.70 -8.46
N PRO A 340 -15.96 12.76 -9.13
CA PRO A 340 -14.57 13.18 -9.05
C PRO A 340 -14.25 13.75 -7.65
N VAL A 341 -13.13 13.31 -7.06
CA VAL A 341 -12.58 13.91 -5.85
C VAL A 341 -11.69 15.07 -6.25
N VAL A 342 -12.18 16.29 -6.04
CA VAL A 342 -11.47 17.51 -6.42
C VAL A 342 -10.91 18.16 -5.15
N PRO A 343 -9.58 18.22 -4.96
CA PRO A 343 -8.99 18.86 -3.78
C PRO A 343 -9.34 20.34 -3.63
N ASP A 344 -9.28 21.08 -4.74
CA ASP A 344 -9.56 22.52 -4.80
C ASP A 344 -10.10 22.86 -6.20
N VAL A 345 -11.34 23.34 -6.29
CA VAL A 345 -11.98 23.66 -7.58
C VAL A 345 -11.32 24.84 -8.28
N ASN A 346 -10.75 25.80 -7.52
CA ASN A 346 -10.11 26.99 -8.05
C ASN A 346 -8.69 26.70 -8.56
N ARG A 347 -8.07 25.60 -8.09
CA ARG A 347 -6.67 25.26 -8.35
C ARG A 347 -6.50 23.80 -8.75
N ARG A 348 -7.30 23.34 -9.70
CA ARG A 348 -7.39 21.92 -10.11
C ARG A 348 -6.07 21.28 -10.56
N THR A 349 -5.12 22.06 -11.07
CA THR A 349 -3.81 21.56 -11.52
C THR A 349 -2.68 21.74 -10.51
N ALA A 350 -2.95 22.38 -9.36
CA ALA A 350 -1.95 22.65 -8.33
C ALA A 350 -1.83 21.53 -7.28
N MET A 351 -2.83 20.66 -7.20
CA MET A 351 -2.87 19.56 -6.23
C MET A 351 -3.29 18.26 -6.91
N GLU A 352 -2.75 17.16 -6.41
CA GLU A 352 -3.08 15.81 -6.85
C GLU A 352 -3.42 14.97 -5.63
N VAL A 353 -4.51 14.19 -5.69
CA VAL A 353 -4.90 13.27 -4.61
C VAL A 353 -3.91 12.11 -4.59
N PHE A 354 -3.15 11.98 -3.51
CA PHE A 354 -2.26 10.84 -3.27
C PHE A 354 -3.06 9.64 -2.74
N GLU A 355 -3.93 9.86 -1.75
CA GLU A 355 -4.73 8.83 -1.10
C GLU A 355 -6.04 9.40 -0.54
N VAL A 356 -7.13 8.62 -0.59
CA VAL A 356 -8.37 8.90 0.14
C VAL A 356 -8.26 8.21 1.50
N GLN A 357 -8.28 8.99 2.58
CA GLN A 357 -8.15 8.46 3.95
C GLN A 357 -9.51 8.11 4.53
N GLU A 358 -10.50 8.97 4.31
CA GLU A 358 -11.80 8.88 4.97
C GLU A 358 -12.87 9.48 4.08
N VAL A 359 -14.05 8.83 4.06
CA VAL A 359 -15.25 9.34 3.41
C VAL A 359 -16.35 9.36 4.46
N VAL A 360 -16.82 10.55 4.78
CA VAL A 360 -17.89 10.76 5.76
C VAL A 360 -19.00 11.59 5.18
N SER A 361 -20.19 11.44 5.73
CA SER A 361 -21.29 12.38 5.54
C SER A 361 -21.83 12.79 6.90
N ALA A 362 -22.19 14.06 7.05
CA ALA A 362 -22.92 14.54 8.21
C ALA A 362 -24.38 14.71 7.84
N ASN A 363 -25.29 14.08 8.58
CA ASN A 363 -26.72 14.33 8.41
C ASN A 363 -27.03 15.77 8.93
N PRO A 364 -27.58 16.68 8.10
CA PRO A 364 -27.83 18.06 8.50
C PRO A 364 -28.83 18.20 9.67
N GLN A 365 -29.73 17.23 9.84
CA GLN A 365 -30.80 17.26 10.84
C GLN A 365 -30.38 16.63 12.17
N THR A 366 -29.74 15.46 12.13
CA THR A 366 -29.34 14.72 13.35
C THR A 366 -27.94 15.07 13.83
N ARG A 367 -27.11 15.71 12.98
CA ARG A 367 -25.66 15.92 13.18
C ARG A 367 -24.85 14.64 13.38
N GLU A 368 -25.46 13.50 13.08
CA GLU A 368 -24.78 12.21 13.10
C GLU A 368 -23.82 12.12 11.92
N VAL A 369 -22.60 11.66 12.17
CA VAL A 369 -21.59 11.45 11.13
C VAL A 369 -21.63 9.99 10.71
N ILE A 370 -22.04 9.75 9.47
CA ILE A 370 -22.02 8.44 8.84
C ILE A 370 -20.67 8.26 8.17
N GLN A 371 -19.90 7.28 8.63
CA GLN A 371 -18.63 6.89 8.02
C GLN A 371 -18.88 5.80 6.96
N PHE A 372 -18.30 5.99 5.78
CA PHE A 372 -18.32 5.00 4.69
C PHE A 372 -16.99 4.24 4.69
N GLU A 373 -17.08 2.91 4.65
CA GLU A 373 -15.90 2.03 4.63
C GLU A 373 -15.45 1.74 3.19
N PRO A 374 -14.15 1.51 2.94
CA PRO A 374 -13.68 1.07 1.62
C PRO A 374 -14.35 -0.25 1.18
N PHE A 375 -14.62 -0.44 -0.11
CA PHE A 375 -15.31 -1.64 -0.64
C PHE A 375 -14.61 -2.95 -0.27
N TYR A 376 -13.28 -2.98 -0.37
CA TYR A 376 -12.52 -4.16 0.03
C TYR A 376 -12.21 -4.17 1.53
N SER A 377 -12.83 -3.36 2.39
CA SER A 377 -12.49 -3.35 3.83
C SER A 377 -12.68 -4.73 4.48
N TYR A 378 -11.76 -5.09 5.37
CA TYR A 378 -11.81 -6.33 6.17
C TYR A 378 -12.96 -6.38 7.18
N ARG A 379 -13.66 -5.26 7.40
CA ARG A 379 -14.77 -5.14 8.37
C ARG A 379 -16.07 -5.80 7.91
N HIS A 380 -16.06 -6.50 6.77
CA HIS A 380 -17.18 -7.30 6.29
C HIS A 380 -17.59 -8.41 7.29
N GLY A 381 -16.61 -9.02 7.97
CA GLY A 381 -16.81 -10.14 8.90
C GLY A 381 -16.76 -9.81 10.40
N ALA A 382 -16.16 -8.68 10.79
CA ALA A 382 -16.10 -8.22 12.19
C ALA A 382 -17.42 -7.50 12.54
N GLY A 383 -18.48 -8.28 12.75
CA GLY A 383 -19.83 -7.75 12.94
C GLY A 383 -19.94 -6.69 14.04
N ARG A 384 -20.52 -5.52 13.72
CA ARG A 384 -21.46 -4.72 14.56
C ARG A 384 -21.92 -3.38 13.96
N GLN A 385 -21.59 -3.03 12.71
CA GLN A 385 -22.25 -1.91 12.01
C GLN A 385 -23.00 -2.41 10.78
N LYS A 386 -24.28 -2.04 10.65
CA LYS A 386 -24.97 -2.08 9.34
C LYS A 386 -24.35 -0.98 8.48
N VAL A 387 -23.17 -1.24 7.93
CA VAL A 387 -22.59 -0.37 6.90
C VAL A 387 -23.52 -0.46 5.69
N GLN A 388 -24.31 0.59 5.45
CA GLN A 388 -25.29 0.63 4.35
C GLN A 388 -24.63 0.86 3.00
N ALA A 389 -23.41 1.43 2.99
CA ALA A 389 -22.67 1.66 1.76
C ALA A 389 -21.16 1.76 1.99
N PHE A 390 -20.42 1.32 0.98
CA PHE A 390 -18.98 1.30 0.88
C PHE A 390 -18.52 2.22 -0.23
N TRP A 391 -17.27 2.67 -0.20
CA TRP A 391 -16.70 3.46 -1.28
C TRP A 391 -15.56 2.73 -1.97
N HIS A 392 -15.42 2.96 -3.28
CA HIS A 392 -14.27 2.51 -4.06
C HIS A 392 -13.66 3.71 -4.78
N ALA A 393 -12.34 3.83 -4.70
CA ALA A 393 -11.61 4.85 -5.43
C ALA A 393 -10.96 4.25 -6.68
N ALA A 394 -11.19 4.89 -7.83
CA ALA A 394 -10.51 4.57 -9.09
C ALA A 394 -9.63 5.76 -9.52
N ARG A 395 -8.38 5.49 -9.89
CA ARG A 395 -7.45 6.52 -10.41
C ARG A 395 -7.38 6.45 -11.93
N ARG A 396 -7.45 7.60 -12.59
CA ARG A 396 -7.32 7.72 -14.06
C ARG A 396 -6.39 8.87 -14.43
N ALA A 397 -5.83 8.83 -15.64
CA ALA A 397 -5.09 9.95 -16.20
C ALA A 397 -5.96 11.22 -16.28
N SER A 398 -5.35 12.39 -16.12
CA SER A 398 -6.04 13.66 -16.27
C SER A 398 -6.59 13.84 -17.68
N GLY A 399 -7.83 14.33 -17.80
CA GLY A 399 -8.42 14.72 -19.06
C GLY A 399 -8.02 16.13 -19.54
N TYR A 400 -7.22 16.88 -18.77
CA TYR A 400 -6.78 18.21 -19.16
C TYR A 400 -5.65 18.14 -20.20
N ARG A 401 -5.61 19.11 -21.12
CA ARG A 401 -4.54 19.20 -22.12
C ARG A 401 -3.21 19.51 -21.45
N GLU A 402 -2.14 18.86 -21.92
CA GLU A 402 -0.76 19.05 -21.44
C GLU A 402 -0.60 18.79 -19.94
N ASP A 403 -1.43 17.90 -19.40
CA ASP A 403 -1.46 17.59 -18.00
C ASP A 403 -1.18 16.11 -17.75
N GLU A 404 -0.04 15.82 -17.14
CA GLU A 404 0.42 14.44 -16.91
C GLU A 404 -0.06 13.85 -15.58
N GLY A 405 -0.77 14.61 -14.75
CA GLY A 405 -1.25 14.06 -13.48
C GLY A 405 -2.48 13.19 -13.58
N THR A 406 -2.96 12.76 -12.42
CA THR A 406 -4.04 11.79 -12.27
C THR A 406 -5.20 12.35 -11.46
N GLN A 407 -6.38 11.79 -11.66
CA GLN A 407 -7.61 12.13 -10.97
C GLN A 407 -8.16 10.89 -10.27
N VAL A 408 -8.78 11.10 -9.11
CA VAL A 408 -9.43 10.05 -8.33
C VAL A 408 -10.94 10.24 -8.40
N PHE A 409 -11.65 9.15 -8.69
CA PHE A 409 -13.11 9.08 -8.72
C PHE A 409 -13.57 8.16 -7.59
N LEU A 410 -14.63 8.55 -6.89
CA LEU A 410 -15.30 7.76 -5.87
C LEU A 410 -16.61 7.19 -6.41
N SER A 411 -16.81 5.89 -6.22
CA SER A 411 -18.08 5.22 -6.41
C SER A 411 -18.59 4.72 -5.06
N LEU A 412 -19.89 4.91 -4.79
CA LEU A 412 -20.57 4.32 -3.64
C LEU A 412 -21.27 3.02 -4.04
N MET A 413 -21.16 2.00 -3.19
CA MET A 413 -21.67 0.63 -3.39
C MET A 413 -22.40 0.16 -2.15
N ASP A 414 -23.36 -0.74 -2.29
CA ASP A 414 -24.00 -1.44 -1.17
C ASP A 414 -23.74 -2.95 -1.33
N LEU A 415 -23.27 -3.62 -0.27
CA LEU A 415 -23.04 -5.08 -0.28
C LEU A 415 -24.34 -5.89 -0.28
N SER A 416 -25.49 -5.27 0.00
CA SER A 416 -26.75 -5.99 0.22
C SER A 416 -27.48 -6.42 -1.06
N SER A 417 -26.85 -6.27 -2.22
CA SER A 417 -27.42 -6.43 -3.57
C SER A 417 -28.76 -5.69 -3.78
N ARG A 418 -29.02 -4.67 -2.96
CA ARG A 418 -30.25 -3.86 -2.96
C ARG A 418 -29.83 -2.39 -2.93
N PRO A 419 -30.37 -1.52 -3.78
CA PRO A 419 -29.99 -0.11 -3.76
C PRO A 419 -30.55 0.60 -2.52
N VAL A 420 -29.76 0.72 -1.46
CA VAL A 420 -30.04 1.68 -0.38
C VAL A 420 -29.45 3.03 -0.79
N LYS A 421 -30.29 4.06 -0.86
CA LYS A 421 -29.81 5.45 -0.87
C LYS A 421 -29.43 5.75 0.58
N PRO A 422 -28.14 5.87 0.95
CA PRO A 422 -27.82 6.46 2.24
C PRO A 422 -28.42 7.87 2.23
N ASP A 423 -29.17 8.26 3.27
CA ASP A 423 -29.89 9.54 3.33
C ASP A 423 -28.93 10.72 3.53
N VAL A 424 -28.07 10.92 2.53
CA VAL A 424 -26.94 11.84 2.54
C VAL A 424 -26.86 12.59 1.22
N ASP A 425 -26.82 13.92 1.29
CA ASP A 425 -26.76 14.78 0.10
C ASP A 425 -25.33 15.21 -0.24
N THR A 426 -24.38 15.03 0.67
CA THR A 426 -23.00 15.53 0.52
C THR A 426 -22.00 14.62 1.22
N LEU A 427 -20.94 14.24 0.51
CA LEU A 427 -19.78 13.58 1.12
C LEU A 427 -18.69 14.60 1.38
N THR A 428 -18.09 14.49 2.57
CA THR A 428 -16.81 15.11 2.89
C THR A 428 -15.73 14.05 2.75
N VAL A 429 -14.77 14.30 1.86
CA VAL A 429 -13.69 13.37 1.57
C VAL A 429 -12.39 13.92 2.14
N ARG A 430 -11.80 13.23 3.10
CA ARG A 430 -10.48 13.55 3.64
C ARG A 430 -9.42 12.81 2.85
N THR A 431 -8.43 13.56 2.39
CA THR A 431 -7.39 13.06 1.48
C THR A 431 -6.01 13.43 1.98
N ILE A 432 -5.00 12.64 1.58
CA ILE A 432 -3.63 13.12 1.49
C ILE A 432 -3.42 13.61 0.06
N CYS A 433 -2.91 14.83 -0.07
CA CYS A 433 -2.59 15.45 -1.34
C CYS A 433 -1.08 15.73 -1.46
N SER A 434 -0.63 15.87 -2.70
CA SER A 434 0.65 16.51 -3.07
C SER A 434 0.39 17.77 -3.89
N ASN A 435 1.39 18.63 -4.02
CA ASN A 435 1.37 19.82 -4.88
C ASN A 435 1.72 19.53 -6.34
N ARG A 436 1.55 18.27 -6.77
CA ARG A 436 1.78 17.87 -8.16
C ARG A 436 3.20 18.23 -8.63
N ASP A 437 3.34 18.89 -9.78
CA ASP A 437 4.65 19.21 -10.39
C ASP A 437 5.20 20.58 -9.94
N LEU A 438 4.51 21.29 -9.04
CA LEU A 438 4.98 22.59 -8.54
C LEU A 438 6.28 22.53 -7.71
N PRO A 439 6.50 21.52 -6.84
CA PRO A 439 7.68 21.45 -6.00
C PRO A 439 9.02 21.47 -6.76
N SER A 440 9.10 20.84 -7.94
CA SER A 440 10.35 20.77 -8.69
C SER A 440 10.79 22.11 -9.31
N ARG A 441 9.88 23.09 -9.31
CA ARG A 441 10.09 24.48 -9.75
C ARG A 441 10.49 25.41 -8.61
N LEU A 442 10.55 24.92 -7.37
CA LEU A 442 10.96 25.74 -6.23
C LEU A 442 12.44 26.15 -6.34
N PRO A 443 12.78 27.42 -6.04
CA PRO A 443 14.15 27.77 -5.72
C PRO A 443 14.55 27.08 -4.41
N PHE A 444 15.81 26.70 -4.27
CA PHE A 444 16.34 26.06 -3.07
C PHE A 444 17.73 26.60 -2.73
N GLY A 445 18.13 26.46 -1.46
CA GLY A 445 19.44 26.89 -0.97
C GLY A 445 19.51 28.37 -0.59
N ASN A 446 18.37 29.02 -0.30
CA ASN A 446 18.36 30.40 0.16
C ASN A 446 18.75 30.48 1.63
N GLU A 447 19.86 31.15 1.97
CA GLU A 447 20.34 31.30 3.36
C GLU A 447 19.34 31.98 4.31
N ALA A 448 18.38 32.74 3.78
CA ALA A 448 17.29 33.34 4.55
C ALA A 448 16.17 32.36 4.93
N GLY A 449 16.17 31.15 4.35
CA GLY A 449 15.14 30.11 4.54
C GLY A 449 14.37 29.82 3.25
N ASP A 450 14.26 28.53 2.92
CA ASP A 450 13.45 28.01 1.81
C ASP A 450 12.02 27.65 2.27
N PHE A 451 11.87 27.26 3.54
CA PHE A 451 10.59 26.89 4.15
C PHE A 451 10.35 27.61 5.48
N GLU A 452 9.07 27.73 5.81
CA GLU A 452 8.55 28.16 7.11
C GLU A 452 7.93 26.96 7.83
N LEU A 453 8.33 26.73 9.08
CA LEU A 453 7.81 25.62 9.91
C LEU A 453 6.55 26.06 10.66
N GLU A 454 5.47 25.26 10.57
CA GLU A 454 4.25 25.51 11.32
C GLU A 454 4.39 25.05 12.79
N GLY A 455 3.98 25.89 13.74
CA GLY A 455 3.81 25.49 15.14
C GLY A 455 5.06 25.54 16.04
N MET A 456 6.25 25.87 15.54
CA MET A 456 7.47 25.94 16.35
C MET A 456 8.35 27.18 16.07
N GLY A 457 8.11 28.26 16.81
CA GLY A 457 8.80 29.55 16.63
C GLY A 457 10.29 29.62 17.03
N ALA A 458 10.82 28.57 17.68
CA ALA A 458 12.23 28.44 18.03
C ALA A 458 13.12 28.15 16.80
N VAL A 459 12.56 27.51 15.78
CA VAL A 459 13.22 27.27 14.50
C VAL A 459 13.03 28.51 13.63
N LYS A 460 14.12 29.25 13.36
CA LYS A 460 14.05 30.51 12.61
C LYS A 460 14.16 30.31 11.10
N ARG A 461 14.91 29.29 10.66
CA ARG A 461 15.19 29.03 9.25
C ARG A 461 15.12 27.54 8.95
N CYS A 462 14.48 27.20 7.85
CA CYS A 462 14.47 25.84 7.29
C CYS A 462 15.05 25.89 5.87
N LEU A 463 16.08 25.10 5.61
CA LEU A 463 16.84 25.13 4.35
C LEU A 463 16.71 23.80 3.63
N ALA A 464 16.44 23.79 2.32
CA ALA A 464 16.53 22.58 1.51
C ALA A 464 18.01 22.31 1.19
N LEU A 465 18.54 21.20 1.70
CA LEU A 465 19.91 20.75 1.38
C LEU A 465 20.00 20.11 -0.01
N ILE A 466 18.87 19.62 -0.53
CA ILE A 466 18.74 19.00 -1.85
C ILE A 466 17.58 19.67 -2.58
N LYS A 467 17.73 19.88 -3.89
CA LYS A 467 16.61 20.31 -4.74
C LYS A 467 15.41 19.36 -4.56
N PRO A 468 14.19 19.87 -4.31
CA PRO A 468 13.00 19.03 -4.34
C PRO A 468 12.90 18.23 -5.64
N SER A 469 12.71 16.92 -5.52
CA SER A 469 12.66 16.01 -6.67
C SER A 469 11.44 16.26 -7.56
N ASP A 470 11.49 15.77 -8.79
CA ASP A 470 10.30 15.71 -9.64
C ASP A 470 9.28 14.72 -9.07
N THR A 471 7.99 14.97 -9.32
CA THR A 471 6.93 13.99 -9.03
C THR A 471 6.94 12.93 -10.12
N LEU A 472 7.05 11.66 -9.70
CA LEU A 472 7.09 10.53 -10.62
C LEU A 472 5.72 9.87 -10.66
N ARG A 473 5.24 9.53 -11.85
CA ARG A 473 3.94 8.85 -12.01
C ARG A 473 4.14 7.52 -12.72
N PRO A 474 3.57 6.41 -12.20
CA PRO A 474 3.64 5.13 -12.89
C PRO A 474 2.86 5.22 -14.21
N PRO A 475 3.36 4.64 -15.32
CA PRO A 475 2.59 4.54 -16.56
C PRO A 475 1.32 3.72 -16.33
N LEU A 476 0.17 4.31 -16.66
CA LEU A 476 -1.14 3.65 -16.68
C LEU A 476 -1.31 2.88 -18.00
N SER A 477 -2.13 1.82 -18.06
CA SER A 477 -2.37 0.90 -19.21
C SER A 477 -1.41 -0.31 -19.40
N LYS A 478 -1.04 -0.68 -20.63
CA LYS A 478 -0.47 -1.99 -21.04
C LYS A 478 0.76 -2.43 -20.24
N ASP A 479 1.60 -1.50 -19.80
CA ASP A 479 2.81 -1.81 -19.03
C ASP A 479 2.47 -2.26 -17.60
N SER A 480 1.32 -1.86 -17.05
CA SER A 480 0.82 -2.32 -15.76
C SER A 480 0.51 -3.83 -15.77
N LEU A 481 0.12 -4.39 -16.92
CA LEU A 481 -0.17 -5.84 -17.07
C LEU A 481 1.12 -6.64 -16.91
N TRP A 482 2.19 -6.20 -17.55
CA TRP A 482 3.49 -6.82 -17.38
C TRP A 482 3.99 -6.70 -15.94
N ARG A 483 3.82 -5.56 -15.28
CA ARG A 483 4.21 -5.42 -13.87
C ARG A 483 3.44 -6.37 -12.96
N LEU A 484 2.13 -6.50 -13.18
CA LEU A 484 1.29 -7.41 -12.42
C LEU A 484 1.68 -8.87 -12.65
N VAL A 485 1.86 -9.26 -13.92
CA VAL A 485 2.31 -10.62 -14.29
C VAL A 485 3.68 -10.89 -13.69
N SER A 486 4.61 -9.95 -13.78
CA SER A 486 5.93 -10.08 -13.18
C SER A 486 5.81 -10.28 -11.68
N GLN A 487 5.12 -9.39 -10.94
CA GLN A 487 4.96 -9.55 -9.49
C GLN A 487 4.31 -10.87 -9.08
N LEU A 488 3.18 -11.23 -9.69
CA LEU A 488 2.49 -12.48 -9.41
C LEU A 488 3.38 -13.68 -9.68
N SER A 489 4.16 -13.66 -10.77
CA SER A 489 5.09 -14.75 -11.11
C SER A 489 6.30 -14.80 -10.18
N LEU A 490 6.79 -13.64 -9.75
CA LEU A 490 7.96 -13.48 -8.89
C LEU A 490 7.68 -13.88 -7.44
N ASN A 491 6.43 -13.82 -6.98
CA ASN A 491 6.01 -14.35 -5.67
C ASN A 491 6.23 -15.86 -5.52
N TYR A 492 6.26 -16.61 -6.63
CA TYR A 492 6.42 -18.06 -6.64
C TYR A 492 7.84 -18.52 -7.01
N LEU A 493 8.71 -17.59 -7.43
CA LEU A 493 10.10 -17.89 -7.70
C LEU A 493 10.90 -17.76 -6.40
N SER A 494 11.64 -18.82 -6.09
CA SER A 494 12.64 -18.78 -5.02
C SER A 494 13.62 -17.66 -5.33
N LEU A 495 13.64 -16.58 -4.54
CA LEU A 495 14.62 -15.47 -4.64
C LEU A 495 16.05 -15.90 -4.26
N VAL A 496 16.30 -17.20 -4.24
CA VAL A 496 17.30 -17.88 -3.45
C VAL A 496 18.00 -18.92 -4.34
N ASP A 497 17.28 -19.75 -5.11
CA ASP A 497 17.88 -20.68 -6.10
C ASP A 497 17.64 -20.21 -7.55
N ASN A 498 18.71 -19.88 -8.29
CA ASN A 498 18.66 -19.26 -9.63
C ASN A 498 17.85 -17.95 -9.70
N GLY A 499 17.65 -17.29 -8.55
CA GLY A 499 16.77 -16.13 -8.39
C GLY A 499 17.32 -14.79 -8.89
N ARG A 500 18.49 -14.74 -9.56
CA ARG A 500 19.12 -13.47 -10.00
C ARG A 500 18.18 -12.70 -10.93
N GLU A 501 17.68 -13.37 -11.97
CA GLU A 501 16.80 -12.76 -12.95
C GLU A 501 15.49 -12.32 -12.30
N ALA A 502 14.96 -13.15 -11.40
CA ALA A 502 13.78 -12.82 -10.62
C ALA A 502 13.98 -11.55 -9.78
N LEU A 503 15.07 -11.46 -9.01
CA LEU A 503 15.38 -10.29 -8.21
C LEU A 503 15.61 -9.04 -9.07
N GLN A 504 16.32 -9.17 -10.20
CA GLN A 504 16.49 -8.07 -11.14
C GLN A 504 15.15 -7.57 -11.69
N GLU A 505 14.24 -8.47 -12.05
CA GLU A 505 12.89 -8.10 -12.46
C GLU A 505 12.13 -7.40 -11.33
N ILE A 506 12.19 -7.88 -10.08
CA ILE A 506 11.60 -7.17 -8.93
C ILE A 506 12.14 -5.74 -8.85
N LEU A 507 13.46 -5.56 -8.97
CA LEU A 507 14.08 -4.25 -8.89
C LEU A 507 13.68 -3.33 -10.06
N ARG A 508 13.55 -3.87 -11.27
CA ARG A 508 13.09 -3.13 -12.45
C ARG A 508 11.68 -2.57 -12.27
N LEU A 509 10.82 -3.25 -11.52
CA LEU A 509 9.45 -2.79 -11.24
C LEU A 509 9.44 -1.47 -10.45
N TYR A 510 10.51 -1.19 -9.69
CA TYR A 510 10.69 0.06 -8.93
C TYR A 510 11.54 1.11 -9.67
N ASN A 511 12.09 0.79 -10.85
CA ASN A 511 12.72 1.77 -11.74
C ASN A 511 11.64 2.57 -12.52
N PHE A 512 10.79 3.32 -11.80
CA PHE A 512 9.63 4.01 -12.38
C PHE A 512 9.97 4.98 -13.51
N THR A 513 11.16 5.58 -13.46
CA THR A 513 11.60 6.59 -14.44
C THR A 513 12.25 5.98 -15.67
N GLY A 514 12.44 4.64 -15.73
CA GLY A 514 13.25 4.00 -16.76
C GLY A 514 14.68 4.55 -16.79
N SER A 515 15.22 4.95 -15.63
CA SER A 515 16.53 5.57 -15.53
C SER A 515 17.59 4.57 -15.98
N THR A 516 18.41 4.97 -16.95
CA THR A 516 19.57 4.18 -17.40
C THR A 516 20.58 3.99 -16.28
N TYR A 517 20.63 4.93 -15.33
CA TYR A 517 21.46 4.83 -14.15
C TYR A 517 20.99 3.72 -13.19
N SER A 518 19.69 3.69 -12.86
CA SER A 518 19.10 2.64 -12.03
C SER A 518 19.19 1.28 -12.71
N GLU A 519 18.98 1.22 -14.03
CA GLU A 519 19.11 -0.03 -14.79
C GLU A 519 20.53 -0.59 -14.75
N LYS A 520 21.56 0.27 -14.82
CA LYS A 520 22.96 -0.16 -14.63
C LYS A 520 23.18 -0.76 -13.25
N GLN A 521 22.68 -0.13 -12.18
CA GLN A 521 22.80 -0.69 -10.82
C GLN A 521 22.14 -2.07 -10.70
N ILE A 522 20.97 -2.26 -11.31
CA ILE A 522 20.27 -3.55 -11.34
C ILE A 522 21.07 -4.60 -12.10
N GLN A 523 21.57 -4.26 -13.29
CA GLN A 523 22.45 -5.13 -14.09
C GLN A 523 23.80 -5.38 -13.42
N GLY A 524 24.20 -4.50 -12.51
CA GLY A 524 25.38 -4.64 -11.67
C GLY A 524 25.31 -5.82 -10.71
N LEU A 525 24.13 -6.40 -10.44
CA LEU A 525 24.00 -7.71 -9.78
C LEU A 525 24.41 -8.81 -10.76
N VAL A 526 25.63 -9.31 -10.63
CA VAL A 526 26.22 -10.28 -11.56
C VAL A 526 25.79 -11.70 -11.22
N GLU A 527 25.83 -12.05 -9.94
CA GLU A 527 25.57 -13.40 -9.45
C GLU A 527 24.76 -13.36 -8.16
N LEU A 528 23.85 -14.32 -8.02
CA LEU A 528 23.05 -14.56 -6.82
C LEU A 528 23.04 -16.07 -6.58
N THR A 529 23.59 -16.49 -5.46
CA THR A 529 23.51 -17.88 -5.01
C THR A 529 22.96 -17.93 -3.59
N SER A 530 22.45 -19.08 -3.21
CA SER A 530 22.03 -19.30 -1.84
C SER A 530 22.36 -20.70 -1.37
N LYS A 531 22.33 -20.87 -0.05
CA LYS A 531 22.41 -22.18 0.57
C LYS A 531 21.73 -22.15 1.92
N ARG A 532 21.28 -23.33 2.35
CA ARG A 532 20.83 -23.54 3.73
C ARG A 532 21.96 -23.20 4.69
N HIS A 533 21.62 -22.47 5.75
CA HIS A 533 22.57 -22.04 6.77
C HIS A 533 21.97 -22.24 8.16
N PHE A 534 22.83 -22.45 9.15
CA PHE A 534 22.44 -22.54 10.55
C PHE A 534 23.20 -21.49 11.33
N ALA A 535 22.48 -20.69 12.11
CA ALA A 535 23.07 -19.66 12.95
C ALA A 535 22.51 -19.76 14.37
N ARG A 536 23.28 -19.21 15.31
CA ARG A 536 22.83 -19.09 16.69
C ARG A 536 21.84 -17.92 16.76
N VAL A 537 20.61 -18.22 17.16
CA VAL A 537 19.59 -17.23 17.48
C VAL A 537 19.50 -17.14 18.98
N VAL A 538 19.49 -15.91 19.49
CA VAL A 538 19.31 -15.63 20.91
C VAL A 538 17.85 -15.21 21.08
N SER A 539 17.08 -16.00 21.81
CA SER A 539 15.71 -15.68 22.23
C SER A 539 15.64 -15.54 23.74
N GLU A 540 14.47 -15.16 24.26
CA GLU A 540 14.23 -15.12 25.72
C GLU A 540 14.44 -16.49 26.38
N ASP A 541 14.19 -17.57 25.64
CA ASP A 541 14.36 -18.96 26.06
C ASP A 541 15.81 -19.47 25.97
N GLY A 542 16.76 -18.62 25.57
CA GLY A 542 18.19 -18.92 25.51
C GLY A 542 18.78 -18.90 24.10
N VAL A 543 19.90 -19.60 23.91
CA VAL A 543 20.60 -19.66 22.62
C VAL A 543 20.28 -20.98 21.92
N ALA A 544 19.57 -20.92 20.79
CA ALA A 544 19.34 -22.07 19.94
C ALA A 544 19.99 -21.92 18.58
N PHE A 545 20.06 -23.03 17.85
CA PHE A 545 20.41 -23.01 16.45
C PHE A 545 19.12 -22.96 15.65
N ALA A 546 18.96 -21.92 14.84
CA ALA A 546 17.90 -21.85 13.88
C ALA A 546 18.43 -22.20 12.49
N ARG A 547 17.56 -22.75 11.65
CA ARG A 547 17.74 -22.88 10.23
C ARG A 547 17.35 -21.57 9.53
N GLY A 548 18.18 -21.16 8.60
CA GLY A 548 17.95 -20.01 7.75
C GLY A 548 18.57 -20.18 6.37
N THR A 549 18.65 -19.08 5.65
CA THR A 549 19.21 -19.02 4.30
C THR A 549 20.34 -18.02 4.26
N GLN A 550 21.53 -18.46 3.81
CA GLN A 550 22.60 -17.54 3.47
C GLN A 550 22.50 -17.22 1.98
N VAL A 551 22.33 -15.95 1.66
CA VAL A 551 22.29 -15.41 0.29
C VAL A 551 23.64 -14.77 0.00
N GLU A 552 24.30 -15.19 -1.08
CA GLU A 552 25.55 -14.61 -1.55
C GLU A 552 25.31 -13.86 -2.87
N MET A 553 25.63 -12.57 -2.88
CA MET A 553 25.52 -11.70 -4.05
C MET A 553 26.89 -11.22 -4.51
N GLU A 554 27.14 -11.26 -5.82
CA GLU A 554 28.28 -10.63 -6.45
C GLU A 554 27.85 -9.43 -7.28
N PHE A 555 28.48 -8.27 -7.04
CA PHE A 555 28.25 -7.05 -7.81
C PHE A 555 29.45 -6.63 -8.66
N ASP A 556 29.16 -5.93 -9.75
CA ASP A 556 30.13 -5.20 -10.55
C ASP A 556 30.12 -3.71 -10.16
N GLU A 557 31.14 -3.24 -9.42
CA GLU A 557 31.21 -1.84 -8.97
C GLU A 557 31.27 -0.84 -10.13
N GLU A 558 31.72 -1.24 -11.32
CA GLU A 558 31.78 -0.36 -12.49
C GLU A 558 30.40 0.08 -12.97
N GLN A 559 29.33 -0.65 -12.60
CA GLN A 559 27.96 -0.27 -12.90
C GLN A 559 27.36 0.73 -11.90
N PHE A 560 28.06 1.02 -10.80
CA PHE A 560 27.60 1.92 -9.72
C PHE A 560 28.24 3.31 -9.78
N VAL A 561 28.57 3.82 -10.97
CA VAL A 561 29.25 5.13 -11.13
C VAL A 561 28.52 6.27 -10.43
N GLY A 562 29.12 6.84 -9.38
CA GLY A 562 28.51 7.94 -8.60
C GLY A 562 27.53 7.50 -7.52
N SER A 563 27.41 6.19 -7.25
CA SER A 563 26.79 5.60 -6.04
C SER A 563 27.81 4.61 -5.41
N GLY A 564 27.36 3.83 -4.43
CA GLY A 564 28.12 2.75 -3.80
C GLY A 564 27.28 1.49 -3.65
N VAL A 565 27.90 0.35 -3.95
CA VAL A 565 27.28 -0.99 -3.81
C VAL A 565 26.79 -1.24 -2.37
N TYR A 566 27.48 -0.70 -1.37
CA TYR A 566 27.16 -0.93 0.04
C TYR A 566 25.74 -0.50 0.41
N LEU A 567 25.30 0.69 0.03
CA LEU A 567 23.96 1.17 0.36
C LEU A 567 22.90 0.30 -0.32
N PHE A 568 23.11 -0.04 -1.60
CA PHE A 568 22.22 -0.92 -2.34
C PHE A 568 22.10 -2.30 -1.69
N ALA A 569 23.23 -2.89 -1.32
CA ALA A 569 23.31 -4.15 -0.61
C ALA A 569 22.63 -4.08 0.78
N ALA A 570 22.79 -2.98 1.52
CA ALA A 570 22.12 -2.80 2.81
C ALA A 570 20.59 -2.74 2.65
N VAL A 571 20.08 -2.07 1.61
CA VAL A 571 18.64 -2.06 1.30
C VAL A 571 18.15 -3.47 0.94
N LEU A 572 18.90 -4.21 0.13
CA LEU A 572 18.57 -5.59 -0.22
C LEU A 572 18.60 -6.53 0.99
N GLU A 573 19.51 -6.31 1.93
CA GLU A 573 19.58 -7.09 3.16
C GLU A 573 18.32 -6.92 4.02
N HIS A 574 17.87 -5.68 4.23
CA HIS A 574 16.62 -5.41 4.95
C HIS A 574 15.40 -5.94 4.19
N PHE A 575 15.39 -5.82 2.86
CA PHE A 575 14.35 -6.40 2.02
C PHE A 575 14.27 -7.92 2.20
N LEU A 576 15.41 -8.63 2.16
CA LEU A 576 15.47 -10.08 2.37
C LEU A 576 15.11 -10.49 3.80
N GLY A 577 15.49 -9.69 4.80
CA GLY A 577 15.10 -9.90 6.19
C GLY A 577 13.59 -9.80 6.40
N LEU A 578 12.91 -8.89 5.70
CA LEU A 578 11.45 -8.79 5.72
C LEU A 578 10.75 -9.89 4.90
N TYR A 579 11.43 -10.41 3.87
CA TYR A 579 10.90 -11.43 2.96
C TYR A 579 11.02 -12.86 3.52
N VAL A 580 11.84 -13.08 4.56
CA VAL A 580 12.06 -14.41 5.12
C VAL A 580 10.77 -14.96 5.74
N SER A 581 10.56 -16.28 5.62
CA SER A 581 9.47 -16.98 6.31
C SER A 581 9.61 -16.86 7.82
N MET A 582 8.49 -16.99 8.53
CA MET A 582 8.46 -17.00 9.98
C MET A 582 9.38 -18.09 10.56
N ASN A 583 9.97 -17.84 11.73
CA ASN A 583 10.93 -18.74 12.40
C ASN A 583 12.10 -19.17 11.49
N SER A 584 12.54 -18.25 10.62
CA SER A 584 13.72 -18.40 9.77
C SER A 584 14.44 -17.06 9.72
N PHE A 585 15.70 -17.07 9.32
CA PHE A 585 16.49 -15.86 9.12
C PHE A 585 17.16 -15.85 7.76
N SER A 586 17.41 -14.65 7.24
CA SER A 586 18.24 -14.44 6.06
C SER A 586 19.57 -13.85 6.49
N GLN A 587 20.66 -14.33 5.88
CA GLN A 587 21.97 -13.72 6.04
C GLN A 587 22.52 -13.33 4.69
N LEU A 588 22.72 -12.04 4.46
CA LEU A 588 23.34 -11.55 3.23
C LEU A 588 24.87 -11.53 3.34
N ARG A 589 25.54 -12.05 2.31
CA ARG A 589 26.98 -11.93 2.08
C ARG A 589 27.21 -11.30 0.72
N VAL A 590 27.97 -10.21 0.67
CA VAL A 590 28.20 -9.46 -0.58
C VAL A 590 29.66 -9.45 -0.97
N LYS A 591 29.92 -9.78 -2.23
CA LYS A 591 31.22 -9.67 -2.89
C LYS A 591 31.14 -8.72 -4.07
N THR A 592 32.29 -8.26 -4.53
CA THR A 592 32.40 -7.43 -5.73
C THR A 592 33.54 -7.92 -6.60
N ARG A 593 33.41 -7.85 -7.94
CA ARG A 593 34.46 -8.26 -8.88
C ARG A 593 35.80 -7.54 -8.68
N GLN A 594 35.72 -6.28 -8.25
CA GLN A 594 36.87 -5.40 -8.12
C GLN A 594 37.65 -5.59 -6.81
N ARG A 595 37.07 -6.23 -5.79
CA ARG A 595 37.70 -6.40 -4.46
C ARG A 595 38.09 -7.85 -4.24
N LYS A 596 39.15 -8.07 -3.46
CA LYS A 596 39.59 -9.43 -3.09
C LYS A 596 38.82 -9.94 -1.88
N GLU A 597 38.57 -9.06 -0.92
CA GLU A 597 37.82 -9.38 0.27
C GLU A 597 36.30 -9.23 0.06
N ILE A 598 35.53 -9.88 0.93
CA ILE A 598 34.08 -9.76 0.96
C ILE A 598 33.76 -8.30 1.35
N LEU A 599 32.82 -7.67 0.63
CA LEU A 599 32.40 -6.31 0.96
C LEU A 599 31.80 -6.25 2.36
N LYS A 600 30.80 -7.09 2.64
CA LYS A 600 30.15 -7.19 3.94
C LYS A 600 29.48 -8.54 4.10
N GLN A 601 29.47 -9.04 5.33
CA GLN A 601 28.57 -10.09 5.78
C GLN A 601 27.71 -9.54 6.91
N TRP A 602 26.40 -9.54 6.74
CA TRP A 602 25.45 -9.13 7.78
C TRP A 602 25.23 -10.27 8.77
N LYS A 603 24.74 -9.96 9.97
CA LYS A 603 24.27 -10.99 10.91
C LYS A 603 22.82 -11.35 10.53
N GLY A 604 22.40 -12.57 10.84
CA GLY A 604 20.99 -12.93 10.66
C GLY A 604 20.21 -12.33 11.80
N ASP A 605 19.65 -11.14 11.60
CA ASP A 605 18.86 -10.44 12.62
C ASP A 605 17.38 -10.78 12.43
N SER A 606 16.70 -11.07 13.54
CA SER A 606 15.25 -11.34 13.60
C SER A 606 14.59 -10.38 14.59
N GLU A 607 14.83 -9.08 14.46
CA GLU A 607 14.24 -8.07 15.35
C GLU A 607 13.00 -7.39 14.76
N ALA A 608 11.91 -7.43 15.52
CA ALA A 608 10.61 -6.86 15.22
C ALA A 608 10.50 -5.41 15.76
N MET A 609 9.84 -4.54 14.99
CA MET A 609 9.64 -3.11 15.28
C MET A 609 8.28 -2.80 15.94
N ALA A 610 8.28 -1.96 16.99
CA ALA A 610 7.13 -1.17 17.53
C ALA A 610 7.13 0.26 16.89
N PRO A 611 6.10 1.18 16.96
CA PRO A 611 5.11 1.42 18.04
C PRO A 611 3.70 2.09 17.72
N THR A 612 2.80 2.14 18.73
CA THR A 612 1.81 3.18 19.23
C THR A 612 0.75 3.97 18.40
N SER A 613 -0.51 3.85 18.91
CA SER A 613 -1.56 4.87 19.27
C SER A 613 -2.85 5.09 18.41
N ARG A 614 -3.99 5.19 19.14
CA ARG A 614 -5.44 5.09 18.78
C ARG A 614 -6.13 6.38 18.29
N PRO A 615 -7.38 6.31 17.74
CA PRO A 615 -8.54 6.84 18.51
C PRO A 615 -9.88 6.02 18.40
N GLU A 616 -10.91 6.52 19.11
CA GLU A 616 -12.10 5.86 19.70
C GLU A 616 -13.43 5.92 18.88
N ASN A 617 -14.41 5.12 19.33
CA ASN A 617 -15.78 4.86 18.81
C ASN A 617 -16.86 5.72 19.56
N PRO A 618 -18.09 5.94 19.03
CA PRO A 618 -19.26 5.20 19.56
C PRO A 618 -20.54 5.03 18.66
N ASP A 619 -21.23 3.90 18.88
CA ASP A 619 -22.67 3.53 18.99
C ASP A 619 -23.84 4.02 18.06
N LEU A 620 -24.39 3.00 17.39
CA LEU A 620 -25.74 2.59 16.91
C LEU A 620 -27.04 3.35 17.26
N ILE A 621 -28.00 3.39 16.30
CA ILE A 621 -29.41 2.85 16.37
C ILE A 621 -30.08 2.81 14.95
N ALA A 622 -31.05 1.89 14.77
CA ALA A 622 -31.62 1.40 13.50
C ALA A 622 -32.96 2.05 13.05
N ALA A 623 -33.26 2.02 11.72
CA ALA A 623 -34.42 1.33 11.09
C ALA A 623 -34.89 1.92 9.72
N GLN A 624 -35.04 1.02 8.73
CA GLN A 624 -36.01 0.92 7.62
C GLN A 624 -36.61 2.18 6.93
N GLU A 625 -36.42 2.31 5.60
CA GLU A 625 -37.52 2.44 4.60
C GLU A 625 -37.03 2.41 3.12
N ARG A 626 -37.95 2.19 2.18
CA ARG A 626 -37.77 1.70 0.80
C ARG A 626 -37.59 2.80 -0.28
N PHE A 627 -36.66 2.56 -1.22
CA PHE A 627 -36.42 3.14 -2.56
C PHE A 627 -37.07 4.51 -2.94
N PRO A 628 -36.39 5.65 -2.69
CA PRO A 628 -36.80 6.98 -3.17
C PRO A 628 -36.35 7.29 -4.62
N ILE A 629 -35.16 6.81 -5.01
CA ILE A 629 -34.44 7.27 -6.21
C ILE A 629 -34.99 6.72 -7.53
N ALA A 630 -35.59 5.53 -7.45
CA ALA A 630 -36.31 4.91 -8.56
C ALA A 630 -37.49 5.79 -9.04
N ARG A 631 -38.14 6.51 -8.12
CA ARG A 631 -39.22 7.45 -8.47
C ARG A 631 -38.69 8.71 -9.15
N GLU A 632 -37.48 9.16 -8.80
CA GLU A 632 -36.83 10.32 -9.45
C GLU A 632 -36.38 10.00 -10.87
N LEU A 633 -35.81 8.80 -11.11
CA LEU A 633 -35.48 8.34 -12.46
C LEU A 633 -36.71 8.28 -13.37
N GLN A 634 -37.86 7.86 -12.83
CA GLN A 634 -39.14 7.83 -13.56
C GLN A 634 -39.68 9.24 -13.85
N ARG A 635 -39.49 10.19 -12.93
CA ARG A 635 -40.03 11.54 -13.07
C ARG A 635 -39.16 12.43 -13.97
N ASP A 636 -37.85 12.42 -13.76
CA ASP A 636 -36.89 13.35 -14.39
C ASP A 636 -35.68 12.59 -15.00
N PRO A 637 -35.89 11.68 -15.97
CA PRO A 637 -34.84 10.79 -16.49
C PRO A 637 -33.67 11.53 -17.15
N TYR A 638 -33.92 12.72 -17.71
CA TYR A 638 -32.90 13.56 -18.35
C TYR A 638 -31.83 14.08 -17.39
N ARG A 639 -32.03 14.00 -16.06
CA ARG A 639 -31.02 14.39 -15.08
C ARG A 639 -29.96 13.32 -14.88
N PHE A 640 -30.21 12.08 -15.26
CA PHE A 640 -29.34 10.93 -15.03
C PHE A 640 -28.40 10.70 -16.22
N ASP A 641 -27.17 10.28 -15.91
CA ASP A 641 -26.25 9.73 -16.90
C ASP A 641 -26.77 8.39 -17.41
N PHE A 642 -26.53 8.10 -18.69
CA PHE A 642 -27.01 6.88 -19.35
C PHE A 642 -26.64 5.61 -18.57
N PHE A 643 -25.36 5.48 -18.19
CA PHE A 643 -24.86 4.29 -17.49
C PHE A 643 -25.51 4.10 -16.12
N GLN A 644 -25.70 5.20 -15.38
CA GLN A 644 -26.33 5.16 -14.06
C GLN A 644 -27.81 4.79 -14.17
N ALA A 645 -28.52 5.30 -15.18
CA ALA A 645 -29.92 4.94 -15.42
C ALA A 645 -30.07 3.44 -15.74
N VAL A 646 -29.21 2.88 -16.60
CA VAL A 646 -29.25 1.44 -16.92
C VAL A 646 -28.89 0.59 -15.68
N ARG A 647 -27.87 0.98 -14.90
CA ARG A 647 -27.52 0.33 -13.62
C ARG A 647 -28.70 0.32 -12.65
N LEU A 648 -29.38 1.45 -12.45
CA LEU A 648 -30.55 1.55 -11.58
C LEU A 648 -31.71 0.68 -12.07
N LEU A 649 -31.98 0.67 -13.38
CA LEU A 649 -33.02 -0.20 -13.96
C LEU A 649 -32.71 -1.69 -13.73
N SER A 650 -31.46 -2.12 -13.89
CA SER A 650 -31.03 -3.49 -13.61
C SER A 650 -31.24 -3.87 -12.14
N LEU A 651 -31.00 -2.96 -11.20
CA LEU A 651 -31.24 -3.20 -9.77
C LEU A 651 -32.74 -3.21 -9.41
N MET A 652 -33.58 -2.45 -10.13
CA MET A 652 -35.03 -2.43 -9.93
C MET A 652 -35.74 -3.68 -10.48
N HIS A 653 -35.13 -4.34 -11.46
CA HIS A 653 -35.69 -5.51 -12.13
C HIS A 653 -34.68 -6.68 -12.13
N PRO A 654 -34.37 -7.26 -10.95
CA PRO A 654 -33.38 -8.34 -10.84
C PRO A 654 -33.75 -9.60 -11.64
N ASP A 655 -35.04 -9.80 -11.95
CA ASP A 655 -35.52 -10.92 -12.77
C ASP A 655 -35.21 -10.77 -14.27
N ARG A 656 -34.66 -9.62 -14.70
CA ARG A 656 -34.42 -9.27 -16.11
C ARG A 656 -32.94 -9.21 -16.44
N GLN A 657 -32.61 -9.46 -17.70
CA GLN A 657 -31.24 -9.55 -18.19
C GLN A 657 -30.63 -8.19 -18.50
N VAL A 658 -29.32 -8.09 -18.36
CA VAL A 658 -28.55 -6.87 -18.68
C VAL A 658 -28.47 -6.68 -20.20
N PRO A 659 -28.66 -5.45 -20.72
CA PRO A 659 -28.62 -5.22 -22.17
C PRO A 659 -27.27 -5.59 -22.78
N GLY A 660 -27.30 -6.16 -23.99
CA GLY A 660 -26.09 -6.42 -24.78
C GLY A 660 -25.51 -7.82 -24.63
N ARG A 661 -25.98 -8.61 -23.65
CA ARG A 661 -25.68 -10.05 -23.56
C ARG A 661 -26.39 -10.80 -24.70
N PHE A 662 -26.02 -12.07 -24.89
CA PHE A 662 -26.72 -12.97 -25.82
C PHE A 662 -27.99 -13.54 -25.19
N THR A 663 -28.97 -12.67 -24.95
CA THR A 663 -30.28 -13.01 -24.39
C THR A 663 -31.38 -12.60 -25.35
N ASN A 664 -32.61 -13.08 -25.14
CA ASN A 664 -33.73 -12.60 -25.95
C ASN A 664 -33.93 -11.09 -25.72
N PRO A 665 -34.08 -10.27 -26.77
CA PRO A 665 -34.32 -8.83 -26.64
C PRO A 665 -35.50 -8.45 -25.74
N ARG A 666 -36.46 -9.36 -25.46
CA ARG A 666 -37.61 -9.14 -24.57
C ARG A 666 -37.29 -9.29 -23.08
N ASP A 667 -36.28 -10.09 -22.79
CA ASP A 667 -35.86 -10.41 -21.42
C ASP A 667 -34.89 -9.36 -20.88
N GLU A 668 -34.38 -8.48 -21.73
CA GLU A 668 -33.55 -7.34 -21.34
C GLU A 668 -34.33 -6.35 -20.45
N VAL A 669 -33.60 -5.62 -19.61
CA VAL A 669 -34.20 -4.62 -18.71
C VAL A 669 -34.66 -3.36 -19.45
N ALA A 670 -33.95 -2.96 -20.50
CA ALA A 670 -34.19 -1.71 -21.22
C ALA A 670 -34.04 -1.88 -22.74
N ARG A 671 -34.91 -1.19 -23.51
CA ARG A 671 -34.84 -1.07 -24.97
C ARG A 671 -34.44 0.36 -25.31
N PHE A 672 -33.35 0.52 -26.05
CA PHE A 672 -32.80 1.83 -26.41
C PHE A 672 -33.28 2.26 -27.79
N GLY A 673 -33.66 3.53 -27.92
CA GLY A 673 -33.92 4.17 -29.21
C GLY A 673 -33.25 5.54 -29.27
N ALA A 674 -32.96 6.01 -30.48
CA ALA A 674 -32.35 7.31 -30.67
C ALA A 674 -33.40 8.40 -30.94
N THR A 675 -33.27 9.55 -30.30
CA THR A 675 -34.14 10.70 -30.57
C THR A 675 -33.80 11.32 -31.92
N ALA A 676 -34.77 11.34 -32.84
CA ALA A 676 -34.66 12.07 -34.10
C ALA A 676 -35.00 13.55 -33.89
N SER A 677 -33.99 14.35 -33.53
CA SER A 677 -34.09 15.80 -33.36
C SER A 677 -32.92 16.51 -34.04
N VAL A 678 -33.08 17.80 -34.37
CA VAL A 678 -31.98 18.66 -34.84
C VAL A 678 -31.52 19.61 -33.73
N ALA A 679 -32.24 19.66 -32.60
CA ALA A 679 -31.87 20.47 -31.46
C ALA A 679 -30.65 19.88 -30.73
N PHE A 680 -29.78 20.74 -30.21
CA PHE A 680 -28.68 20.31 -29.37
C PHE A 680 -29.24 19.75 -28.04
N PRO A 681 -28.96 18.48 -27.70
CA PRO A 681 -29.54 17.87 -26.52
C PRO A 681 -28.87 18.39 -25.24
N ALA A 682 -29.66 18.63 -24.19
CA ALA A 682 -29.15 19.07 -22.88
C ALA A 682 -28.67 17.91 -21.98
N SER A 683 -29.00 16.66 -22.36
CA SER A 683 -28.76 15.44 -21.58
C SER A 683 -28.58 14.23 -22.48
N GLN A 684 -27.98 13.16 -21.95
CA GLN A 684 -27.82 11.89 -22.66
C GLN A 684 -29.14 11.14 -22.84
N ILE A 685 -30.04 11.21 -21.85
CA ILE A 685 -31.37 10.58 -21.86
C ILE A 685 -32.42 11.65 -22.15
N GLN A 686 -33.29 11.38 -23.12
CA GLN A 686 -34.41 12.25 -23.49
C GLN A 686 -35.70 11.89 -22.74
N ALA A 687 -36.02 10.61 -22.69
CA ALA A 687 -37.26 10.10 -22.11
C ALA A 687 -37.10 8.64 -21.66
N LEU A 688 -37.92 8.25 -20.68
CA LEU A 688 -38.01 6.89 -20.16
C LEU A 688 -39.49 6.50 -20.04
N ASP A 689 -39.87 5.39 -20.66
CA ASP A 689 -41.22 4.80 -20.58
C ASP A 689 -41.16 3.48 -19.82
N THR A 690 -41.48 3.53 -18.53
CA THR A 690 -41.52 2.37 -17.63
C THR A 690 -42.84 1.60 -17.69
N THR A 691 -43.82 2.04 -18.49
CA THR A 691 -45.06 1.27 -18.70
C THR A 691 -44.84 0.07 -19.63
N ARG A 692 -43.75 0.09 -20.38
CA ARG A 692 -43.31 -1.00 -21.27
C ARG A 692 -42.28 -1.87 -20.57
N GLN A 693 -42.25 -3.14 -20.98
CA GLN A 693 -41.29 -4.14 -20.53
C GLN A 693 -40.74 -4.85 -21.77
N PRO A 694 -39.44 -4.67 -22.14
CA PRO A 694 -38.42 -3.77 -21.57
C PRO A 694 -38.80 -2.30 -21.48
N VAL A 695 -38.21 -1.62 -20.49
CA VAL A 695 -38.35 -0.18 -20.30
C VAL A 695 -37.79 0.53 -21.53
N ALA A 696 -38.60 1.35 -22.21
CA ALA A 696 -38.15 2.03 -23.41
C ALA A 696 -37.42 3.33 -23.04
N MET A 697 -36.14 3.43 -23.38
CA MET A 697 -35.28 4.58 -23.09
C MET A 697 -34.87 5.26 -24.40
N GLN A 698 -35.18 6.55 -24.53
CA GLN A 698 -34.72 7.37 -25.64
C GLN A 698 -33.44 8.10 -25.28
N VAL A 699 -32.40 7.94 -26.08
CA VAL A 699 -31.10 8.56 -25.90
C VAL A 699 -30.79 9.58 -27.00
N ASN A 700 -29.92 10.53 -26.68
CA ASN A 700 -29.54 11.64 -27.56
C ASN A 700 -28.14 11.47 -28.19
N PHE A 701 -27.49 10.32 -28.00
CA PHE A 701 -26.15 10.00 -28.50
C PHE A 701 -26.16 8.67 -29.25
N MET A 702 -25.13 8.43 -30.08
CA MET A 702 -24.93 7.16 -30.83
C MET A 702 -26.11 6.73 -31.73
N GLY A 703 -27.01 7.65 -32.07
CA GLY A 703 -28.07 7.41 -33.04
C GLY A 703 -27.54 7.39 -34.48
N LEU A 704 -28.16 6.59 -35.34
CA LEU A 704 -27.95 6.70 -36.79
C LEU A 704 -28.48 8.02 -37.36
N THR A 705 -29.51 8.60 -36.73
CA THR A 705 -30.13 9.88 -37.08
C THR A 705 -30.18 10.79 -35.85
N GLY A 706 -30.37 12.09 -36.06
CA GLY A 706 -30.35 13.10 -34.99
C GLY A 706 -29.13 14.02 -35.07
N PRO A 707 -28.86 14.82 -34.03
CA PRO A 707 -27.88 15.91 -34.10
C PRO A 707 -26.43 15.39 -34.05
N LEU A 708 -26.23 14.21 -33.45
CA LEU A 708 -24.98 13.45 -33.43
C LEU A 708 -25.07 12.21 -34.33
N GLY A 709 -26.00 12.23 -35.29
CA GLY A 709 -26.27 11.13 -36.21
C GLY A 709 -25.12 10.91 -37.19
N VAL A 710 -24.78 9.65 -37.46
CA VAL A 710 -23.75 9.32 -38.45
C VAL A 710 -24.27 9.35 -39.90
N LEU A 711 -25.59 9.26 -40.11
CA LEU A 711 -26.19 9.40 -41.43
C LEU A 711 -26.32 10.87 -41.84
N PRO A 712 -26.33 11.17 -43.16
CA PRO A 712 -26.56 12.51 -43.66
C PRO A 712 -27.83 13.15 -43.07
N LEU A 713 -27.80 14.47 -42.88
CA LEU A 713 -28.88 15.25 -42.27
C LEU A 713 -30.24 15.05 -42.96
N ASP A 714 -30.25 14.74 -44.27
CA ASP A 714 -31.47 14.46 -45.03
C ASP A 714 -32.27 13.27 -44.46
N TYR A 715 -31.60 12.25 -43.95
CA TYR A 715 -32.26 11.11 -43.30
C TYR A 715 -32.91 11.54 -41.98
N SER A 716 -32.25 12.43 -41.23
CA SER A 716 -32.81 12.97 -39.99
C SER A 716 -34.04 13.84 -40.29
N ALA A 717 -33.99 14.68 -41.33
CA ALA A 717 -35.14 15.47 -41.79
C ALA A 717 -36.30 14.56 -42.22
N LEU A 718 -36.01 13.50 -42.99
CA LEU A 718 -37.01 12.54 -43.44
C LEU A 718 -37.68 11.81 -42.27
N VAL A 719 -36.91 11.36 -41.27
CA VAL A 719 -37.47 10.72 -40.07
C VAL A 719 -38.36 11.72 -39.30
N ILE A 720 -37.94 12.98 -39.16
CA ILE A 720 -38.74 14.02 -38.49
C ILE A 720 -40.06 14.26 -39.23
N ASP A 721 -40.04 14.36 -40.55
CA ASP A 721 -41.25 14.56 -41.35
C ASP A 721 -42.20 13.37 -41.27
N ARG A 722 -41.67 12.14 -41.22
CA ARG A 722 -42.47 10.92 -41.00
C ARG A 722 -43.09 10.89 -39.61
N LEU A 723 -42.34 11.28 -38.58
CA LEU A 723 -42.86 11.39 -37.21
C LEU A 723 -43.98 12.42 -37.10
N ARG A 724 -43.88 13.56 -37.81
CA ARG A 724 -44.98 14.55 -37.90
C ARG A 724 -46.24 13.96 -38.54
N ALA A 725 -46.07 13.09 -39.53
CA ALA A 725 -47.15 12.32 -40.15
C ALA A 725 -47.64 11.12 -39.29
N ARG A 726 -47.15 10.98 -38.05
CA ARG A 726 -47.43 9.87 -37.12
C ARG A 726 -46.99 8.50 -37.66
N ASP A 727 -46.01 8.47 -38.55
CA ASP A 727 -45.37 7.26 -39.07
C ASP A 727 -44.02 7.04 -38.35
N THR A 728 -43.97 6.04 -37.47
CA THR A 728 -42.79 5.70 -36.67
C THR A 728 -41.96 4.55 -37.27
N ALA A 729 -42.37 3.98 -38.40
CA ALA A 729 -41.77 2.75 -38.92
C ALA A 729 -40.28 2.91 -39.26
N MET A 730 -39.90 4.04 -39.89
CA MET A 730 -38.51 4.30 -40.26
C MET A 730 -37.60 4.48 -39.04
N ARG A 731 -38.08 5.17 -38.00
CA ARG A 731 -37.35 5.32 -36.73
C ARG A 731 -37.15 3.98 -36.04
N ASP A 732 -38.24 3.23 -35.86
CA ASP A 732 -38.20 1.95 -35.16
C ASP A 732 -37.34 0.90 -35.90
N PHE A 733 -37.22 1.01 -37.23
CA PHE A 733 -36.29 0.21 -38.02
C PHE A 733 -34.82 0.58 -37.74
N PHE A 734 -34.48 1.87 -37.67
CA PHE A 734 -33.12 2.27 -37.28
C PHE A 734 -32.80 1.90 -35.82
N ASP A 735 -33.81 1.88 -34.95
CA ASP A 735 -33.64 1.50 -33.56
C ASP A 735 -33.26 0.02 -33.37
N LEU A 736 -33.46 -0.85 -34.37
CA LEU A 736 -32.88 -2.21 -34.39
C LEU A 736 -31.36 -2.15 -34.20
N PHE A 737 -30.71 -1.27 -34.97
CA PHE A 737 -29.26 -1.10 -34.98
C PHE A 737 -28.79 -0.21 -33.82
N ASN A 738 -29.50 0.90 -33.57
CA ASN A 738 -29.18 1.80 -32.45
C ASN A 738 -29.17 1.02 -31.13
N HIS A 739 -30.22 0.22 -30.89
CA HIS A 739 -30.34 -0.54 -29.66
C HIS A 739 -29.13 -1.45 -29.44
N ARG A 740 -28.74 -2.24 -30.44
CA ARG A 740 -27.62 -3.17 -30.27
C ARG A 740 -26.28 -2.44 -30.08
N MET A 741 -26.03 -1.35 -30.81
CA MET A 741 -24.81 -0.54 -30.60
C MET A 741 -24.75 0.05 -29.19
N ILE A 742 -25.87 0.62 -28.71
CA ILE A 742 -25.95 1.24 -27.38
C ILE A 742 -25.83 0.18 -26.28
N SER A 743 -26.43 -0.99 -26.48
CA SER A 743 -26.30 -2.13 -25.56
C SER A 743 -24.85 -2.63 -25.47
N LEU A 744 -24.14 -2.76 -26.61
CA LEU A 744 -22.71 -3.11 -26.61
C LEU A 744 -21.83 -2.00 -26.01
N PHE A 745 -22.22 -0.73 -26.17
CA PHE A 745 -21.54 0.39 -25.51
C PHE A 745 -21.69 0.33 -23.98
N TYR A 746 -22.87 -0.05 -23.47
CA TYR A 746 -23.07 -0.32 -22.05
C TYR A 746 -22.24 -1.53 -21.57
N GLN A 747 -22.23 -2.63 -22.32
CA GLN A 747 -21.40 -3.82 -22.01
C GLN A 747 -19.92 -3.47 -21.90
N ALA A 748 -19.39 -2.69 -22.86
CA ALA A 748 -18.00 -2.26 -22.86
C ALA A 748 -17.67 -1.41 -21.62
N TRP A 749 -18.61 -0.59 -21.15
CA TRP A 749 -18.47 0.18 -19.92
C TRP A 749 -18.57 -0.68 -18.66
N GLU A 750 -19.50 -1.62 -18.60
CA GLU A 750 -19.70 -2.50 -17.45
C GLU A 750 -18.52 -3.44 -17.22
N LYS A 751 -17.93 -3.98 -18.30
CA LYS A 751 -16.87 -5.02 -18.29
C LYS A 751 -15.77 -4.78 -17.26
N TYR A 752 -15.35 -3.53 -17.07
CA TYR A 752 -14.19 -3.17 -16.26
C TYR A 752 -14.54 -2.60 -14.89
N ARG A 753 -15.81 -2.67 -14.50
CA ARG A 753 -16.35 -2.15 -13.24
C ARG A 753 -16.94 -3.30 -12.44
N PHE A 754 -16.07 -4.15 -11.87
CA PHE A 754 -16.46 -5.37 -11.14
C PHE A 754 -17.57 -5.11 -10.09
N HIS A 755 -17.53 -3.95 -9.43
CA HIS A 755 -18.50 -3.56 -8.41
C HIS A 755 -19.95 -3.53 -8.90
N ILE A 756 -20.18 -3.22 -10.18
CA ILE A 756 -21.52 -3.18 -10.77
C ILE A 756 -22.11 -4.59 -10.87
N ALA A 757 -21.29 -5.58 -11.18
CA ALA A 757 -21.71 -6.98 -11.20
C ALA A 757 -21.92 -7.50 -9.76
N TYR A 758 -21.01 -7.15 -8.84
CA TYR A 758 -21.12 -7.52 -7.42
C TYR A 758 -22.43 -7.01 -6.78
N GLU A 759 -22.85 -5.78 -7.08
CA GLU A 759 -24.14 -5.23 -6.61
C GLU A 759 -25.38 -6.00 -7.05
N ARG A 760 -25.29 -6.85 -8.08
CA ARG A 760 -26.39 -7.71 -8.51
C ARG A 760 -26.39 -9.10 -7.85
N GLY A 761 -25.43 -9.36 -6.97
CA GLY A 761 -25.19 -10.70 -6.43
C GLY A 761 -24.63 -11.66 -7.48
N GLU A 762 -24.20 -11.15 -8.64
CA GLU A 762 -23.44 -11.94 -9.61
C GLU A 762 -22.03 -12.12 -9.04
N ARG A 763 -21.57 -13.37 -8.94
CA ARG A 763 -20.14 -13.64 -8.68
C ARG A 763 -19.37 -13.17 -9.89
N ASP A 764 -18.73 -12.01 -9.76
CA ASP A 764 -17.97 -11.43 -10.84
C ASP A 764 -16.71 -12.27 -11.10
N ARG A 765 -16.32 -12.37 -12.38
CA ARG A 765 -15.16 -13.18 -12.79
C ARG A 765 -13.87 -12.68 -12.16
N PHE A 766 -13.81 -11.40 -11.81
CA PHE A 766 -12.63 -10.79 -11.20
C PHE A 766 -12.43 -11.26 -9.74
N SER A 767 -13.46 -11.22 -8.90
CA SER A 767 -13.42 -11.77 -7.53
C SER A 767 -13.09 -13.26 -7.53
N TYR A 768 -13.62 -14.02 -8.52
CA TYR A 768 -13.22 -15.41 -8.73
C TYR A 768 -11.71 -15.57 -8.97
N HIS A 769 -11.09 -14.73 -9.82
CA HIS A 769 -9.65 -14.78 -10.06
C HIS A 769 -8.83 -14.41 -8.83
N VAL A 770 -9.27 -13.43 -8.03
CA VAL A 770 -8.60 -13.07 -6.78
C VAL A 770 -8.72 -14.21 -5.75
N LEU A 771 -9.89 -14.82 -5.58
CA LEU A 771 -10.07 -16.01 -4.73
C LEU A 771 -9.23 -17.19 -5.21
N ALA A 772 -9.08 -17.38 -6.52
CA ALA A 772 -8.24 -18.43 -7.08
C ALA A 772 -6.76 -18.26 -6.71
N LEU A 773 -6.25 -17.02 -6.62
CA LEU A 773 -4.90 -16.75 -6.12
C LEU A 773 -4.72 -17.17 -4.65
N LEU A 774 -5.81 -17.20 -3.87
CA LEU A 774 -5.83 -17.62 -2.47
C LEU A 774 -6.08 -19.12 -2.29
N GLY A 775 -6.23 -19.89 -3.38
CA GLY A 775 -6.65 -21.29 -3.33
C GLY A 775 -8.15 -21.48 -3.06
N LEU A 776 -8.94 -20.40 -3.01
CA LEU A 776 -10.40 -20.40 -2.78
C LEU A 776 -11.20 -20.29 -4.09
N GLY A 777 -10.57 -20.52 -5.25
CA GLY A 777 -11.20 -20.40 -6.56
C GLY A 777 -12.19 -21.52 -6.90
N THR A 778 -12.33 -22.56 -6.06
CA THR A 778 -13.32 -23.63 -6.28
C THR A 778 -14.47 -23.51 -5.29
N PRO A 779 -15.74 -23.67 -5.72
CA PRO A 779 -16.89 -23.50 -4.83
C PRO A 779 -16.87 -24.40 -3.60
N GLY A 780 -16.22 -25.57 -3.69
CA GLY A 780 -16.11 -26.49 -2.56
C GLY A 780 -15.14 -26.04 -1.46
N LEU A 781 -14.23 -25.10 -1.74
CA LEU A 781 -13.23 -24.59 -0.80
C LEU A 781 -13.64 -23.26 -0.14
N GLN A 782 -14.71 -22.64 -0.63
CA GLN A 782 -15.24 -21.37 -0.13
C GLN A 782 -16.11 -21.56 1.13
N ASP A 783 -16.27 -20.51 1.91
CA ASP A 783 -17.14 -20.44 3.10
C ASP A 783 -16.86 -21.53 4.16
N ARG A 784 -15.59 -21.96 4.28
CA ARG A 784 -15.14 -23.00 5.23
C ARG A 784 -14.59 -22.45 6.55
N GLN A 785 -14.24 -21.18 6.57
CA GLN A 785 -13.61 -20.52 7.72
C GLN A 785 -14.66 -19.78 8.55
N ASP A 786 -14.34 -19.48 9.81
CA ASP A 786 -15.15 -18.60 10.67
C ASP A 786 -15.06 -17.10 10.28
N ILE A 787 -14.56 -16.82 9.07
CA ILE A 787 -14.34 -15.51 8.48
C ILE A 787 -14.93 -15.54 7.07
N ALA A 788 -15.60 -14.45 6.68
CA ALA A 788 -16.12 -14.32 5.32
C ALA A 788 -14.97 -14.23 4.30
N ASP A 789 -15.04 -15.03 3.23
CA ASP A 789 -14.03 -15.07 2.15
C ASP A 789 -13.78 -13.69 1.52
N ASP A 790 -14.80 -12.84 1.46
CA ASP A 790 -14.70 -11.45 0.98
C ASP A 790 -13.71 -10.60 1.81
N SER A 791 -13.53 -10.91 3.09
CA SER A 791 -12.54 -10.24 3.95
C SER A 791 -11.11 -10.62 3.56
N LEU A 792 -10.91 -11.81 2.99
CA LEU A 792 -9.60 -12.30 2.54
C LEU A 792 -9.19 -11.67 1.21
N LEU A 793 -10.16 -11.27 0.37
CA LEU A 793 -9.90 -10.53 -0.88
C LEU A 793 -9.09 -9.26 -0.64
N PHE A 794 -9.30 -8.58 0.49
CA PHE A 794 -8.54 -7.37 0.83
C PHE A 794 -7.06 -7.62 1.03
N TYR A 795 -6.74 -8.73 1.70
CA TYR A 795 -5.38 -9.11 2.06
C TYR A 795 -4.74 -10.00 1.00
N SER A 796 -5.35 -10.10 -0.19
CA SER A 796 -4.92 -11.07 -1.18
C SER A 796 -3.49 -10.86 -1.63
N GLY A 797 -2.99 -9.62 -1.61
CA GLY A 797 -1.59 -9.31 -1.93
C GLY A 797 -0.59 -9.89 -0.92
N LEU A 798 -0.94 -9.96 0.37
CA LEU A 798 -0.12 -10.62 1.39
C LEU A 798 -0.35 -12.15 1.39
N LEU A 799 -1.60 -12.58 1.28
CA LEU A 799 -1.99 -13.98 1.33
C LEU A 799 -1.57 -14.77 0.08
N SER A 800 -1.36 -14.11 -1.06
CA SER A 800 -0.81 -14.76 -2.26
C SER A 800 0.71 -14.96 -2.22
N MET A 801 1.43 -14.32 -1.29
CA MET A 801 2.87 -14.50 -1.18
C MET A 801 3.21 -15.90 -0.70
N HIS A 802 4.22 -16.52 -1.32
CA HIS A 802 4.71 -17.83 -0.88
C HIS A 802 5.42 -17.73 0.48
N ALA A 803 6.22 -16.69 0.68
CA ALA A 803 6.90 -16.46 1.95
C ALA A 803 5.92 -15.91 3.01
N ARG A 804 5.65 -16.72 4.04
CA ARG A 804 4.81 -16.37 5.19
C ARG A 804 5.65 -15.68 6.27
N SER A 805 5.89 -14.39 6.12
CA SER A 805 6.70 -13.63 7.09
C SER A 805 5.90 -13.21 8.33
N ALA A 806 6.57 -13.14 9.48
CA ALA A 806 5.99 -12.67 10.73
C ALA A 806 5.42 -11.24 10.59
N THR A 807 6.10 -10.38 9.82
CA THR A 807 5.65 -9.01 9.54
C THR A 807 4.33 -8.98 8.78
N ALA A 808 4.13 -9.87 7.81
CA ALA A 808 2.87 -9.96 7.06
C ALA A 808 1.72 -10.41 7.95
N LEU A 809 1.94 -11.42 8.81
CA LEU A 809 0.96 -11.84 9.80
C LEU A 809 0.61 -10.72 10.78
N ARG A 810 1.63 -10.01 11.30
CA ARG A 810 1.44 -8.84 12.18
C ARG A 810 0.53 -7.80 11.54
N HIS A 811 0.82 -7.38 10.31
CA HIS A 811 0.05 -6.34 9.60
C HIS A 811 -1.38 -6.79 9.33
N LEU A 812 -1.54 -8.04 8.90
CA LEU A 812 -2.85 -8.62 8.64
C LEU A 812 -3.73 -8.66 9.90
N LEU A 813 -3.19 -9.12 11.04
CA LEU A 813 -3.92 -9.20 12.29
C LEU A 813 -4.18 -7.81 12.90
N MET A 814 -3.18 -6.92 12.86
CA MET A 814 -3.28 -5.56 13.38
C MET A 814 -4.35 -4.76 12.63
N ASP A 815 -4.37 -4.86 11.29
CA ASP A 815 -5.37 -4.20 10.47
C ASP A 815 -6.75 -4.86 10.67
N TYR A 816 -6.87 -6.19 10.62
CA TYR A 816 -8.16 -6.89 10.76
C TYR A 816 -8.85 -6.64 12.11
N PHE A 817 -8.12 -6.71 13.23
CA PHE A 817 -8.69 -6.57 14.57
C PHE A 817 -8.65 -5.13 15.12
N GLY A 818 -7.93 -4.20 14.46
CA GLY A 818 -7.79 -2.82 14.92
C GLY A 818 -7.12 -2.68 16.29
N VAL A 819 -6.24 -3.62 16.64
CA VAL A 819 -5.51 -3.69 17.90
C VAL A 819 -4.02 -3.88 17.63
N GLU A 820 -3.18 -3.50 18.59
CA GLU A 820 -1.74 -3.70 18.47
C GLU A 820 -1.40 -5.19 18.55
N VAL A 821 -0.57 -5.65 17.61
CA VAL A 821 -0.15 -7.04 17.48
C VAL A 821 1.38 -7.09 17.36
N HIS A 822 1.98 -8.01 18.09
CA HIS A 822 3.39 -8.38 17.97
C HIS A 822 3.52 -9.88 17.70
N ILE A 823 4.49 -10.27 16.88
CA ILE A 823 4.76 -11.67 16.57
C ILE A 823 6.14 -12.00 17.13
N GLU A 824 6.14 -12.77 18.21
CA GLU A 824 7.34 -13.31 18.81
C GLU A 824 7.69 -14.61 18.06
N GLN A 825 8.87 -14.62 17.45
CA GLN A 825 9.38 -15.75 16.68
C GLN A 825 10.32 -16.60 17.54
N PHE A 826 10.52 -17.84 17.11
CA PHE A 826 11.39 -18.82 17.77
C PHE A 826 10.99 -19.17 19.22
N VAL A 827 9.69 -19.29 19.45
CA VAL A 827 9.14 -19.62 20.77
C VAL A 827 9.34 -21.10 21.04
N GLY A 828 9.97 -21.43 22.16
CA GLY A 828 10.27 -22.82 22.49
C GLY A 828 9.10 -23.59 23.06
N ALA A 829 8.94 -24.83 22.60
CA ALA A 829 7.95 -25.75 23.16
C ALA A 829 8.49 -27.19 23.25
N TRP A 830 7.93 -27.93 24.20
CA TRP A 830 8.10 -29.36 24.33
C TRP A 830 7.10 -30.08 23.44
N TYR A 831 7.59 -31.04 22.66
CA TYR A 831 6.80 -31.87 21.75
C TYR A 831 6.91 -33.32 22.17
N PRO A 832 5.79 -34.04 22.36
CA PRO A 832 5.83 -35.44 22.74
C PRO A 832 6.43 -36.29 21.62
N VAL A 833 7.28 -37.23 22.00
CA VAL A 833 7.88 -38.23 21.12
C VAL A 833 7.00 -39.48 21.16
N GLU A 834 6.68 -40.04 20.00
CA GLU A 834 5.94 -41.31 19.92
C GLU A 834 6.69 -42.44 20.64
N ARG A 835 5.95 -43.36 21.26
CA ARG A 835 6.54 -44.38 22.15
C ARG A 835 7.58 -45.29 21.48
N ASP A 836 7.47 -45.51 20.18
CA ASP A 836 8.40 -46.28 19.36
C ASP A 836 9.69 -45.52 19.02
N ALA A 837 9.64 -44.19 19.05
CA ALA A 837 10.79 -43.31 18.87
C ALA A 837 11.50 -42.96 20.20
N GLN A 838 10.92 -43.29 21.35
CA GLN A 838 11.53 -43.07 22.66
C GLN A 838 12.68 -44.05 22.94
N CYS A 839 13.72 -43.57 23.62
CA CYS A 839 14.78 -44.45 24.11
C CYS A 839 14.25 -45.38 25.20
N CYS A 840 14.22 -46.68 24.92
CA CYS A 840 13.99 -47.71 25.94
C CYS A 840 15.26 -48.54 26.17
N LEU A 841 15.41 -49.09 27.38
CA LEU A 841 16.49 -50.02 27.69
C LEU A 841 16.01 -51.43 27.31
N GLY A 842 16.23 -51.84 26.05
CA GLY A 842 15.90 -53.17 25.53
C GLY A 842 17.09 -53.85 24.84
N GLU A 843 16.94 -55.13 24.49
CA GLU A 843 17.88 -55.87 23.61
C GLU A 843 17.67 -55.52 22.12
N GLY A 844 16.91 -54.46 21.83
CA GLY A 844 16.63 -53.95 20.51
C GLY A 844 17.85 -53.28 19.88
N ALA A 845 17.88 -53.26 18.55
CA ALA A 845 18.88 -52.54 17.77
C ALA A 845 18.23 -51.36 17.03
N SER A 846 17.23 -50.72 17.63
CA SER A 846 16.54 -49.59 17.02
C SER A 846 17.46 -48.37 16.90
N ASP A 847 17.17 -47.48 15.97
CA ASP A 847 17.98 -46.27 15.77
C ASP A 847 17.87 -45.30 16.95
N SER A 848 16.74 -45.31 17.67
CA SER A 848 16.50 -44.52 18.88
C SER A 848 17.36 -44.95 20.06
N GLU A 849 17.85 -46.19 20.10
CA GLU A 849 18.71 -46.68 21.20
C GLU A 849 20.21 -46.35 20.98
N ARG A 850 20.56 -45.72 19.84
CA ARG A 850 21.96 -45.45 19.45
C ARG A 850 22.32 -43.97 19.58
N LEU A 851 23.35 -43.71 20.39
CA LEU A 851 23.92 -42.37 20.53
C LEU A 851 24.48 -41.87 19.18
N GLY A 852 24.14 -40.64 18.81
CA GLY A 852 24.54 -40.04 17.53
C GLY A 852 23.70 -40.45 16.32
N VAL A 853 22.69 -41.31 16.52
CA VAL A 853 21.72 -41.69 15.47
C VAL A 853 20.34 -41.15 15.82
N GLY A 854 19.75 -41.57 16.94
CA GLY A 854 18.38 -41.19 17.31
C GLY A 854 18.11 -41.11 18.81
N ALA A 855 19.14 -41.25 19.66
CA ALA A 855 18.93 -41.22 21.10
C ALA A 855 18.49 -39.84 21.61
N VAL A 856 17.30 -39.80 22.25
CA VAL A 856 16.69 -38.63 22.89
C VAL A 856 16.45 -38.94 24.36
N VAL A 857 16.71 -37.97 25.24
CA VAL A 857 16.46 -38.11 26.67
C VAL A 857 15.03 -37.67 26.98
N GLY A 858 14.22 -38.58 27.53
CA GLY A 858 12.84 -38.29 27.94
C GLY A 858 11.80 -38.73 26.91
N ASP A 859 10.56 -38.34 27.16
CA ASP A 859 9.39 -38.57 26.31
C ASP A 859 9.01 -37.35 25.46
N GLU A 860 9.78 -36.26 25.54
CA GLU A 860 9.54 -35.00 24.83
C GLU A 860 10.84 -34.41 24.25
N ILE A 861 10.73 -33.67 23.14
CA ILE A 861 11.83 -32.88 22.55
C ILE A 861 11.54 -31.39 22.62
N TRP A 862 12.56 -30.60 22.89
CA TRP A 862 12.49 -29.14 22.83
C TRP A 862 12.72 -28.66 21.40
N ASN A 863 11.78 -27.88 20.86
CA ASN A 863 11.88 -27.29 19.53
C ASN A 863 11.41 -25.82 19.55
N GLN A 864 12.24 -24.92 19.01
CA GLN A 864 11.97 -23.48 18.90
C GLN A 864 11.56 -23.04 17.49
N GLU A 865 11.77 -23.86 16.46
CA GLU A 865 11.46 -23.48 15.07
C GLU A 865 9.99 -23.67 14.72
N SER A 866 9.28 -24.56 15.43
CA SER A 866 7.93 -24.97 15.09
C SER A 866 6.82 -24.08 15.64
N ARG A 867 7.10 -23.18 16.60
CA ARG A 867 6.09 -22.37 17.27
C ARG A 867 6.37 -20.88 17.20
N ALA A 868 5.32 -20.08 17.00
CA ALA A 868 5.36 -18.63 17.12
C ALA A 868 4.23 -18.13 18.02
N ARG A 869 4.45 -17.00 18.71
CA ARG A 869 3.47 -16.39 19.61
C ARG A 869 2.95 -15.08 19.04
N ILE A 870 1.64 -14.97 18.96
CA ILE A 870 0.91 -13.76 18.63
C ILE A 870 0.58 -13.05 19.94
N GLN A 871 1.24 -11.93 20.21
CA GLN A 871 0.95 -11.07 21.36
C GLN A 871 -0.05 -9.98 20.95
N LEU A 872 -1.18 -9.89 21.64
CA LEU A 872 -2.27 -8.95 21.35
C LEU A 872 -2.51 -7.99 22.50
N GLY A 873 -2.39 -6.69 22.22
CA GLY A 873 -2.71 -5.63 23.16
C GLY A 873 -1.65 -4.54 23.25
N PRO A 874 -1.87 -3.54 24.14
CA PRO A 874 -2.80 -3.59 25.27
C PRO A 874 -4.30 -3.49 24.89
N LEU A 875 -5.10 -4.45 25.35
CA LEU A 875 -6.54 -4.59 25.09
C LEU A 875 -7.39 -3.90 26.19
N THR A 876 -8.60 -3.47 25.84
CA THR A 876 -9.64 -3.17 26.83
C THR A 876 -10.25 -4.46 27.39
N LEU A 877 -10.96 -4.40 28.53
CA LEU A 877 -11.58 -5.60 29.10
C LEU A 877 -12.61 -6.25 28.16
N GLU A 878 -13.41 -5.46 27.43
CA GLU A 878 -14.38 -6.00 26.46
C GLU A 878 -13.68 -6.76 25.33
N GLN A 879 -12.65 -6.16 24.74
CA GLN A 879 -11.85 -6.81 23.70
C GLN A 879 -11.16 -8.07 24.24
N TYR A 880 -10.58 -7.99 25.43
CA TYR A 880 -9.92 -9.12 26.08
C TYR A 880 -10.86 -10.32 26.24
N MET A 881 -12.10 -10.08 26.70
CA MET A 881 -13.11 -11.13 26.84
C MET A 881 -13.54 -11.73 25.49
N ASP A 882 -13.58 -10.94 24.40
CA ASP A 882 -13.88 -11.43 23.06
C ASP A 882 -12.77 -12.29 22.43
N PHE A 883 -11.52 -12.08 22.87
CA PHE A 883 -10.38 -12.90 22.46
C PHE A 883 -10.14 -14.13 23.35
N LEU A 884 -10.90 -14.31 24.43
CA LEU A 884 -10.87 -15.55 25.22
C LEU A 884 -11.62 -16.70 24.52
N PRO A 885 -11.34 -17.96 24.86
CA PRO A 885 -12.03 -19.11 24.29
C PRO A 885 -13.55 -19.02 24.54
N GLY A 886 -14.31 -18.89 23.45
CA GLY A 886 -15.76 -18.70 23.47
C GLY A 886 -16.22 -17.39 22.82
N GLY A 887 -15.36 -16.37 22.78
CA GLY A 887 -15.60 -15.11 22.09
C GLY A 887 -15.50 -15.24 20.56
N GLN A 888 -16.03 -14.25 19.84
CA GLN A 888 -16.01 -14.22 18.38
C GLN A 888 -14.60 -13.91 17.87
N GLY A 889 -13.90 -12.96 18.52
CA GLY A 889 -12.52 -12.60 18.22
C GLY A 889 -11.57 -13.80 18.26
N TYR A 890 -11.71 -14.69 19.26
CA TYR A 890 -10.90 -15.92 19.37
C TYR A 890 -11.08 -16.87 18.17
N ARG A 891 -12.32 -17.09 17.70
CA ARG A 891 -12.57 -17.97 16.55
C ARG A 891 -12.00 -17.39 15.27
N GLN A 892 -12.17 -16.08 15.07
CA GLN A 892 -11.67 -15.38 13.90
C GLN A 892 -10.14 -15.38 13.87
N ILE A 893 -9.47 -15.10 14.99
CA ILE A 893 -7.99 -15.08 14.98
C ILE A 893 -7.42 -16.47 14.76
N ARG A 894 -8.04 -17.50 15.36
CA ARG A 894 -7.68 -18.90 15.14
C ARG A 894 -7.78 -19.29 13.66
N ALA A 895 -8.92 -19.00 13.03
CA ALA A 895 -9.14 -19.28 11.62
C ALA A 895 -8.13 -18.54 10.71
N LEU A 896 -7.87 -17.26 11.01
CA LEU A 896 -6.99 -16.41 10.21
C LEU A 896 -5.51 -16.81 10.34
N ALA A 897 -5.05 -17.04 11.57
CA ALA A 897 -3.69 -17.51 11.85
C ALA A 897 -3.46 -18.90 11.25
N GLY A 898 -4.42 -19.82 11.39
CA GLY A 898 -4.36 -21.14 10.78
C GLY A 898 -4.33 -21.10 9.26
N PHE A 899 -5.16 -20.26 8.63
CA PHE A 899 -5.16 -20.06 7.17
C PHE A 899 -3.83 -19.47 6.68
N PHE A 900 -3.27 -18.50 7.40
CA PHE A 900 -1.98 -17.90 7.05
C PHE A 900 -0.81 -18.89 7.22
N ALA A 901 -0.79 -19.63 8.33
CA ALA A 901 0.28 -20.57 8.66
C ALA A 901 0.27 -21.83 7.78
N GLY A 902 -0.88 -22.21 7.21
CA GLY A 902 -1.00 -23.37 6.33
C GLY A 902 -0.66 -24.71 6.99
N GLY A 903 -0.62 -24.76 8.34
CA GLY A 903 -0.18 -25.92 9.11
C GLY A 903 1.34 -26.09 9.21
N GLU A 904 2.14 -25.11 8.77
CA GLU A 904 3.61 -25.16 8.87
C GLU A 904 4.13 -24.81 10.27
N TYR A 905 3.35 -24.04 11.04
CA TYR A 905 3.73 -23.52 12.35
C TYR A 905 2.58 -23.68 13.35
N ASP A 906 2.94 -24.06 14.58
CA ASP A 906 2.05 -23.94 15.72
C ASP A 906 1.98 -22.49 16.16
N MET A 907 0.78 -22.03 16.49
CA MET A 907 0.54 -20.66 16.91
C MET A 907 -0.05 -20.64 18.31
N GLU A 908 0.51 -19.78 19.16
CA GLU A 908 -0.10 -19.46 20.45
C GLU A 908 -0.45 -17.97 20.53
N LEU A 909 -1.47 -17.66 21.29
CA LEU A 909 -2.07 -16.36 21.46
C LEU A 909 -1.83 -15.88 22.90
N GLN A 910 -1.06 -14.81 23.06
CA GLN A 910 -0.87 -14.12 24.32
C GLN A 910 -1.70 -12.84 24.38
N LEU A 911 -2.60 -12.74 25.35
CA LEU A 911 -3.45 -11.56 25.54
C LEU A 911 -2.86 -10.63 26.59
N ILE A 912 -2.63 -9.37 26.21
CA ILE A 912 -2.11 -8.30 27.06
C ILE A 912 -3.26 -7.35 27.40
N LEU A 913 -3.70 -7.36 28.66
CA LEU A 913 -4.78 -6.49 29.14
C LEU A 913 -4.21 -5.16 29.64
N ARG A 914 -4.87 -4.06 29.32
CA ARG A 914 -4.50 -2.73 29.85
C ARG A 914 -4.58 -2.72 31.37
N ARG A 915 -3.52 -2.28 32.04
CA ARG A 915 -3.39 -2.22 33.53
C ARG A 915 -4.54 -1.50 34.25
N GLY A 916 -5.19 -0.54 33.58
CA GLY A 916 -6.33 0.22 34.11
C GLY A 916 -7.63 -0.58 34.12
N ASP A 917 -7.77 -1.55 33.22
CA ASP A 917 -9.02 -2.29 32.96
C ASP A 917 -9.01 -3.69 33.61
N VAL A 918 -7.97 -4.02 34.38
CA VAL A 918 -7.86 -5.28 35.12
C VAL A 918 -9.02 -5.38 36.12
N PRO A 919 -9.88 -6.40 36.06
CA PRO A 919 -11.00 -6.54 37.00
C PRO A 919 -10.50 -6.87 38.41
N ALA A 920 -11.34 -6.63 39.42
CA ALA A 920 -11.09 -7.13 40.77
C ALA A 920 -11.49 -8.62 40.86
N CYS A 921 -10.69 -9.42 41.54
CA CYS A 921 -11.01 -10.84 41.76
C CYS A 921 -11.90 -10.98 43.01
N GLU A 922 -13.22 -10.87 42.84
CA GLU A 922 -14.21 -11.00 43.90
C GLU A 922 -14.96 -12.33 43.82
N LEU A 923 -14.95 -13.09 44.91
CA LEU A 923 -15.70 -14.35 45.00
C LEU A 923 -17.20 -14.05 45.19
N GLY A 924 -18.05 -14.64 44.34
CA GLY A 924 -19.50 -14.53 44.46
C GLY A 924 -20.10 -13.24 43.89
N ALA A 925 -19.35 -12.49 43.08
CA ALA A 925 -19.90 -11.40 42.28
C ALA A 925 -21.06 -11.93 41.41
N GLN A 926 -22.18 -11.19 41.38
CA GLN A 926 -23.39 -11.59 40.65
C GLN A 926 -23.33 -11.25 39.15
N ASP A 927 -22.24 -10.61 38.69
CA ASP A 927 -22.04 -10.25 37.30
C ASP A 927 -21.53 -11.48 36.51
N GLU A 928 -22.26 -11.89 35.47
CA GLU A 928 -21.83 -12.95 34.56
C GLU A 928 -20.96 -12.39 33.42
N PRO A 929 -19.80 -13.02 33.10
CA PRO A 929 -19.19 -14.16 33.78
C PRO A 929 -18.28 -13.75 34.95
N GLY A 930 -18.35 -14.49 36.06
CA GLY A 930 -17.45 -14.33 37.21
C GLY A 930 -15.97 -14.63 36.88
N PRO A 931 -15.02 -14.37 37.81
CA PRO A 931 -13.60 -14.50 37.56
C PRO A 931 -13.21 -15.95 37.19
N GLN A 932 -12.57 -16.12 36.03
CA GLN A 932 -12.13 -17.40 35.47
C GLN A 932 -10.66 -17.63 35.82
N LEU A 933 -10.37 -18.78 36.43
CA LEU A 933 -9.01 -19.13 36.84
C LEU A 933 -8.07 -19.20 35.62
N GLY A 934 -6.95 -18.48 35.70
CA GLY A 934 -5.94 -18.42 34.63
C GLY A 934 -6.23 -17.42 33.52
N TRP A 935 -7.43 -16.85 33.48
CA TRP A 935 -7.83 -15.84 32.49
C TRP A 935 -8.13 -14.49 33.15
N THR A 936 -9.07 -14.42 34.09
CA THR A 936 -9.52 -13.14 34.69
C THR A 936 -9.36 -13.04 36.20
N SER A 937 -8.61 -13.97 36.81
CA SER A 937 -8.45 -14.09 38.26
C SER A 937 -7.20 -13.37 38.83
N TRP A 938 -6.98 -12.09 38.51
CA TRP A 938 -5.84 -11.33 39.08
C TRP A 938 -6.14 -10.85 40.50
N VAL A 939 -5.27 -11.20 41.44
CA VAL A 939 -5.33 -10.67 42.81
C VAL A 939 -4.59 -9.35 42.89
N LYS A 940 -5.31 -8.24 43.07
CA LYS A 940 -4.72 -6.89 43.20
C LYS A 940 -5.19 -6.19 44.48
N SER A 941 -4.25 -5.63 45.23
CA SER A 941 -4.51 -4.73 46.38
C SER A 941 -4.21 -3.26 46.05
N VAL A 942 -3.50 -3.02 44.95
CA VAL A 942 -3.12 -1.72 44.38
C VAL A 942 -3.21 -1.79 42.85
N GLN A 943 -3.15 -0.65 42.18
CA GLN A 943 -3.13 -0.63 40.71
C GLN A 943 -1.88 -1.32 40.17
N MET A 944 -2.03 -2.12 39.11
CA MET A 944 -0.91 -2.83 38.48
C MET A 944 0.10 -1.85 37.87
N ASN A 945 1.39 -2.11 38.08
CA ASN A 945 2.48 -1.29 37.52
C ASN A 945 2.81 -1.64 36.06
N ARG A 946 2.34 -2.79 35.57
CA ARG A 946 2.52 -3.30 34.20
C ARG A 946 1.18 -3.75 33.61
N ASP A 947 1.09 -3.81 32.29
CA ASP A 947 -0.02 -4.46 31.60
C ASP A 947 0.13 -5.99 31.74
N PRO A 948 -0.83 -6.71 32.36
CA PRO A 948 -0.74 -8.16 32.52
C PRO A 948 -0.87 -8.90 31.19
N GLY A 949 -0.01 -9.90 30.99
CA GLY A 949 0.11 -10.69 29.75
C GLY A 949 0.23 -12.20 30.01
N GLU A 950 -0.21 -12.67 31.18
CA GLU A 950 -0.02 -14.08 31.60
C GLU A 950 -0.93 -15.07 30.85
N THR A 951 -1.95 -14.59 30.15
CA THR A 951 -2.92 -15.44 29.45
C THR A 951 -2.37 -15.86 28.09
N ILE A 952 -1.94 -17.11 28.00
CA ILE A 952 -1.46 -17.75 26.77
C ILE A 952 -2.44 -18.87 26.40
N LEU A 953 -2.89 -18.87 25.15
CA LEU A 953 -3.87 -19.79 24.59
C LEU A 953 -3.28 -20.47 23.35
N GLU A 954 -3.52 -21.76 23.17
CA GLU A 954 -3.20 -22.43 21.91
C GLU A 954 -4.29 -22.13 20.86
N LEU A 955 -3.91 -21.99 19.58
CA LEU A 955 -4.81 -21.77 18.45
C LEU A 955 -5.04 -23.04 17.64
#